data_AF-A0A517U6P9-F1
#
_entry.id   AF-A0A517U6P9-F1
#
_cell.length_a   1.000
_cell.length_b   1.000
_cell.length_c   1.000
_cell.angle_alpha   90.00
_cell.angle_beta   90.00
_cell.angle_gamma   90.00
#
_symmetry.space_group_name_H-M   'P 1'
#
loop_
_entity.id
_entity.type
_entity.pdbx_description
1 polymer ?
#
loop_
_entity_poly.entity_id
_entity_poly.type
_entity_poly.pdbx_seq_one_letter_code
_entity_poly.pdbx_strand_id
1 'polypeptide(L)'
;MAALGAIVQSVDRINPSLSVPVAPAPVARAVGAQYLGHCRELAMKWILLSLLLVACPRTAVADEGRFATIEPDVRIYANEPAASDSAPAPTRKCVLIFALPNGNTLEQTLGCTKAEGLDWHYDIQHVLAQTRLLRTLTPAEKLVLVCAEAGGLSWPAWRASRPDGNERIGELAQRWRREFGGANARVTLTGHSGGGSFIFGVIEAFEEVPAWIDRIAILDANYAFDATKHADKLVRWLQGDDARRLIVLAYDDRNIEFNGKRVVGPAGGTFRATQRMVEALRPAFEMNDKQTGPFTEYAGLNGRVRFYVHPNPANKILHTALVGDMNGLVHSQTLGTPAEGQWGTFGGPRAYEAFIEERPIVDELQANASSASRQRTNARSSGSPALPGTEIGTIPARRPDAIGGRAFTEQLAGLSRDQREAAIYAEIAAGNVPGFLRTFKQVPIAAGGLRGTIDVAPDYLAIGSDEDFVRIPMTPQTAQRLADLFGCVLPTRKIVDAIDAVAEVRLAPQPLTDDRESVAAFLLSNQKIEAQRQGRQLGPLVTGGKKDIVLSNKIHERPDRLVIYGWRRLDGQPIQPLTNVHVDWYVDYSHGARLVRDEIVIDGQRHKITDLLQDAARAAIVSDEGPIAPPRYPLADR
;
A
#
# COMPACT_ATOMS: atom_id res chain seq x y z
N MET A 1 4.66 47.34 14.40
CA MET A 1 4.88 47.74 12.99
C MET A 1 5.59 46.57 12.31
N ALA A 2 5.14 45.94 11.24
CA ALA A 2 3.95 46.00 10.38
C ALA A 2 4.05 44.76 9.45
N ALA A 3 3.03 44.08 8.93
CA ALA A 3 1.58 44.06 9.11
C ALA A 3 1.05 42.76 8.46
N LEU A 4 -0.14 42.31 8.91
CA LEU A 4 -0.91 41.15 8.45
C LEU A 4 -2.06 41.61 7.52
N GLY A 5 -2.36 40.82 6.47
CA GLY A 5 -3.63 40.77 5.69
C GLY A 5 -3.94 42.00 4.82
N ALA A 6 -4.62 41.95 3.67
CA ALA A 6 -5.46 40.96 2.97
C ALA A 6 -5.54 41.40 1.47
N ILE A 7 -6.20 40.69 0.55
CA ILE A 7 -7.55 41.06 0.06
C ILE A 7 -8.06 39.97 -0.92
N VAL A 8 -9.25 39.43 -0.64
CA VAL A 8 -10.45 39.62 -1.48
C VAL A 8 -11.41 40.33 -0.51
N GLN A 9 -11.81 41.59 -0.68
CA GLN A 9 -12.73 42.09 -1.68
C GLN A 9 -12.38 43.51 -2.16
N SER A 10 -12.69 43.77 -3.43
CA SER A 10 -12.80 45.07 -4.06
C SER A 10 -13.72 46.02 -3.29
N VAL A 11 -13.30 47.27 -3.13
CA VAL A 11 -13.87 48.49 -3.75
C VAL A 11 -13.27 49.71 -3.02
N ASP A 12 -12.49 50.47 -3.80
CA ASP A 12 -12.17 51.90 -3.75
C ASP A 12 -12.14 52.65 -2.41
N ARG A 13 -11.03 53.37 -2.19
CA ARG A 13 -11.08 54.79 -1.80
C ARG A 13 -9.75 55.52 -1.98
N ILE A 14 -9.81 56.61 -2.72
CA ILE A 14 -8.84 57.71 -2.71
C ILE A 14 -9.16 58.64 -1.52
N ASN A 15 -8.09 59.20 -0.96
CA ASN A 15 -7.91 60.06 0.21
C ASN A 15 -8.43 61.52 -0.02
N PRO A 16 -8.19 62.50 0.88
CA PRO A 16 -8.90 62.87 2.11
C PRO A 16 -9.52 64.29 2.07
N SER A 17 -10.31 64.66 3.10
CA SER A 17 -10.12 65.88 3.94
C SER A 17 -11.42 66.41 4.59
N LEU A 18 -11.24 67.04 5.77
CA LEU A 18 -12.08 68.02 6.50
C LEU A 18 -13.18 67.53 7.48
N SER A 19 -12.74 67.37 8.74
CA SER A 19 -13.13 68.13 9.97
C SER A 19 -14.60 68.31 10.44
N VAL A 20 -14.87 67.76 11.67
CA VAL A 20 -15.35 68.45 12.92
C VAL A 20 -16.88 68.80 13.01
N PRO A 21 -17.58 68.79 14.19
CA PRO A 21 -17.56 67.94 15.41
C PRO A 21 -18.96 67.72 16.13
N VAL A 22 -18.92 67.11 17.34
CA VAL A 22 -19.78 67.25 18.57
C VAL A 22 -20.84 66.17 18.94
N ALA A 23 -20.79 65.81 20.22
CA ALA A 23 -21.49 64.83 21.08
C ALA A 23 -22.88 65.32 21.63
N PRO A 24 -23.46 64.81 22.75
CA PRO A 24 -24.05 63.48 23.02
C PRO A 24 -25.47 63.49 23.71
N ALA A 25 -26.18 62.34 23.68
CA ALA A 25 -27.21 61.79 24.61
C ALA A 25 -28.51 62.63 24.90
N PRO A 26 -29.62 62.12 25.55
CA PRO A 26 -29.89 60.81 26.17
C PRO A 26 -31.33 60.19 25.98
N VAL A 27 -31.46 58.90 26.31
CA VAL A 27 -32.51 58.22 27.14
C VAL A 27 -34.03 58.23 26.76
N ALA A 28 -34.57 57.00 26.80
CA ALA A 28 -35.92 56.54 27.20
C ALA A 28 -36.98 56.21 26.13
N ARG A 29 -37.33 54.91 26.10
CA ARG A 29 -38.64 54.28 26.39
C ARG A 29 -39.15 53.31 25.31
N ALA A 30 -39.09 52.04 25.71
CA ALA A 30 -40.13 51.01 25.60
C ALA A 30 -40.86 50.82 24.26
N VAL A 31 -40.49 49.75 23.55
CA VAL A 31 -41.48 48.79 23.02
C VAL A 31 -40.93 47.37 23.24
N GLY A 32 -41.34 46.75 24.34
CA GLY A 32 -41.25 45.32 24.54
C GLY A 32 -42.66 44.74 24.43
N ALA A 33 -42.91 43.95 23.38
CA ALA A 33 -44.01 42.98 23.32
C ALA A 33 -43.95 42.06 22.07
N GLN A 34 -42.76 41.70 21.56
CA GLN A 34 -42.70 40.77 20.42
C GLN A 34 -41.52 39.77 20.43
N TYR A 35 -40.64 39.81 21.43
CA TYR A 35 -39.45 38.94 21.48
C TYR A 35 -39.48 37.82 22.54
N LEU A 36 -40.56 37.71 23.33
CA LEU A 36 -40.67 36.71 24.41
C LEU A 36 -41.38 35.41 24.01
N GLY A 37 -42.04 35.36 22.84
CA GLY A 37 -42.68 34.14 22.32
C GLY A 37 -41.71 33.17 21.65
N HIS A 38 -40.72 33.68 20.91
CA HIS A 38 -39.79 32.86 20.12
C HIS A 38 -38.71 32.16 20.95
N CYS A 39 -38.30 32.72 22.10
CA CYS A 39 -37.25 32.13 22.92
C CYS A 39 -37.72 30.92 23.76
N ARG A 40 -39.03 30.79 24.04
CA ARG A 40 -39.58 29.65 24.79
C ARG A 40 -39.81 28.41 23.92
N GLU A 41 -40.17 28.56 22.65
CA GLU A 41 -40.28 27.43 21.72
C GLU A 41 -38.93 26.82 21.34
N LEU A 42 -37.89 27.65 21.22
CA LEU A 42 -36.52 27.17 20.93
C LEU A 42 -35.90 26.46 22.14
N ALA A 43 -36.10 26.96 23.37
CA ALA A 43 -35.60 26.30 24.57
C ALA A 43 -36.28 24.95 24.85
N MET A 44 -37.58 24.83 24.55
CA MET A 44 -38.33 23.58 24.76
C MET A 44 -38.04 22.52 23.68
N LYS A 45 -37.73 22.93 22.44
CA LYS A 45 -37.22 22.03 21.39
C LYS A 45 -35.81 21.50 21.69
N TRP A 46 -34.96 22.28 22.36
CA TRP A 46 -33.63 21.80 22.78
C TRP A 46 -33.70 20.84 23.98
N ILE A 47 -34.62 21.03 24.92
CA ILE A 47 -34.83 20.12 26.06
C ILE A 47 -35.49 18.79 25.63
N LEU A 48 -36.41 18.81 24.65
CA LEU A 48 -36.97 17.59 24.08
C LEU A 48 -35.99 16.83 23.16
N LEU A 49 -35.06 17.53 22.49
CA LEU A 49 -34.00 16.89 21.70
C LEU A 49 -32.89 16.29 22.59
N SER A 50 -32.71 16.82 23.81
CA SER A 50 -31.75 16.26 24.80
C SER A 50 -32.32 15.14 25.67
N LEU A 51 -33.65 14.93 25.69
CA LEU A 51 -34.33 13.83 26.38
C LEU A 51 -34.72 12.64 25.46
N LEU A 52 -34.46 12.74 24.15
CA LEU A 52 -34.60 11.65 23.17
C LEU A 52 -33.27 10.99 22.78
N LEU A 53 -32.17 11.34 23.47
CA LEU A 53 -31.01 10.47 23.61
C LEU A 53 -31.37 9.33 24.56
N VAL A 54 -32.27 8.45 24.12
CA VAL A 54 -32.22 7.07 24.57
C VAL A 54 -30.84 6.61 24.12
N ALA A 55 -29.93 6.47 25.09
CA ALA A 55 -28.69 5.76 24.91
C ALA A 55 -29.08 4.38 24.39
N CYS A 56 -29.07 4.22 23.07
CA CYS A 56 -29.12 2.91 22.45
C CYS A 56 -27.84 2.24 22.95
N PRO A 57 -27.92 1.22 23.81
CA PRO A 57 -26.72 0.58 24.30
C PRO A 57 -25.91 0.19 23.06
N ARG A 58 -24.62 0.57 23.03
CA ARG A 58 -23.63 -0.04 22.14
C ARG A 58 -23.74 -1.53 22.38
N THR A 59 -24.56 -2.22 21.59
CA THR A 59 -24.62 -3.66 21.61
C THR A 59 -23.37 -4.07 20.85
N ALA A 60 -22.27 -4.20 21.59
CA ALA A 60 -21.10 -4.88 21.09
C ALA A 60 -21.59 -6.27 20.64
N VAL A 61 -21.67 -6.48 19.32
CA VAL A 61 -21.96 -7.79 18.77
C VAL A 61 -20.77 -8.63 19.16
N ALA A 62 -20.95 -9.52 20.14
CA ALA A 62 -19.89 -10.41 20.57
C ALA A 62 -19.46 -11.26 19.37
N ASP A 63 -18.19 -11.16 18.98
CA ASP A 63 -17.58 -11.93 17.92
C ASP A 63 -16.16 -12.36 18.31
N GLU A 64 -15.71 -13.45 17.71
CA GLU A 64 -14.39 -14.03 17.94
C GLU A 64 -13.60 -14.00 16.64
N GLY A 65 -12.47 -13.31 16.67
CA GLY A 65 -11.55 -13.17 15.54
C GLY A 65 -10.26 -13.95 15.75
N ARG A 66 -9.73 -14.56 14.69
CA ARG A 66 -8.41 -15.18 14.69
C ARG A 66 -7.67 -14.94 13.38
N PHE A 67 -6.38 -14.61 13.50
CA PHE A 67 -5.46 -14.65 12.38
C PHE A 67 -4.97 -16.08 12.14
N ALA A 68 -4.74 -16.42 10.89
CA ALA A 68 -4.08 -17.65 10.51
C ALA A 68 -3.20 -17.45 9.28
N THR A 69 -2.04 -18.09 9.28
CA THR A 69 -1.22 -18.26 8.08
C THR A 69 -1.54 -19.64 7.50
N ILE A 70 -2.10 -19.66 6.29
CA ILE A 70 -2.64 -20.89 5.68
C ILE A 70 -1.59 -21.54 4.76
N GLU A 71 -0.77 -20.70 4.15
CA GLU A 71 0.40 -21.02 3.33
C GLU A 71 1.49 -19.99 3.66
N PRO A 72 2.78 -20.25 3.34
CA PRO A 72 3.86 -19.33 3.69
C PRO A 72 3.64 -17.87 3.25
N ASP A 73 2.79 -17.68 2.23
CA ASP A 73 2.50 -16.42 1.58
C ASP A 73 0.98 -16.15 1.48
N VAL A 74 0.12 -16.74 2.31
CA VAL A 74 -1.30 -16.37 2.42
C VAL A 74 -1.72 -16.27 3.89
N ARG A 75 -2.22 -15.10 4.27
CA ARG A 75 -2.78 -14.83 5.60
C ARG A 75 -4.27 -14.62 5.52
N ILE A 76 -4.96 -15.03 6.58
CA ILE A 76 -6.38 -14.73 6.75
C ILE A 76 -6.66 -14.16 8.13
N TYR A 77 -7.74 -13.38 8.22
CA TYR A 77 -8.45 -13.11 9.46
C TYR A 77 -9.85 -13.68 9.35
N ALA A 78 -10.13 -14.69 10.18
CA ALA A 78 -11.45 -15.29 10.28
C ALA A 78 -12.17 -14.71 11.50
N ASN A 79 -13.41 -14.26 11.32
CA ASN A 79 -14.24 -13.71 12.40
C ASN A 79 -15.62 -14.35 12.40
N GLU A 80 -15.94 -15.01 13.50
CA GLU A 80 -17.20 -15.72 13.73
C GLU A 80 -18.04 -14.99 14.77
N PRO A 81 -19.38 -14.98 14.65
CA PRO A 81 -20.23 -14.51 15.75
C PRO A 81 -20.02 -15.39 16.99
N ALA A 82 -19.95 -14.78 18.17
CA ALA A 82 -19.73 -15.51 19.42
C ALA A 82 -20.84 -16.54 19.66
N ALA A 83 -20.49 -17.64 20.34
CA ALA A 83 -21.46 -18.63 20.73
C ALA A 83 -22.47 -18.01 21.71
N SER A 84 -23.76 -18.09 21.38
CA SER A 84 -24.85 -17.74 22.29
C SER A 84 -25.35 -19.02 22.96
N ASP A 85 -25.36 -19.05 24.30
CA ASP A 85 -25.85 -20.19 25.09
C ASP A 85 -27.37 -20.43 24.94
N SER A 86 -28.11 -19.52 24.30
CA SER A 86 -29.59 -19.50 24.31
C SER A 86 -30.26 -19.60 22.93
N ALA A 87 -29.51 -19.68 21.83
CA ALA A 87 -30.08 -19.77 20.48
C ALA A 87 -29.87 -21.16 19.85
N PRO A 88 -30.91 -21.81 19.29
CA PRO A 88 -30.73 -23.05 18.56
C PRO A 88 -29.75 -22.85 17.41
N ALA A 89 -28.84 -23.81 17.20
CA ALA A 89 -27.85 -23.73 16.13
C ALA A 89 -28.57 -23.60 14.78
N PRO A 90 -28.32 -22.53 14.00
CA PRO A 90 -28.89 -22.43 12.67
C PRO A 90 -28.37 -23.57 11.81
N THR A 91 -29.22 -24.07 10.94
CA THR A 91 -28.98 -25.27 10.14
C THR A 91 -27.89 -25.10 9.08
N ARG A 92 -27.47 -23.86 8.77
CA ARG A 92 -26.46 -23.56 7.73
C ARG A 92 -25.72 -22.24 7.98
N LYS A 93 -24.38 -22.26 8.01
CA LYS A 93 -23.52 -21.04 8.05
C LYS A 93 -23.32 -20.44 6.65
N CYS A 94 -23.05 -19.14 6.59
CA CYS A 94 -22.58 -18.44 5.39
C CYS A 94 -21.17 -17.91 5.62
N VAL A 95 -20.24 -18.24 4.74
CA VAL A 95 -18.86 -17.76 4.79
C VAL A 95 -18.69 -16.65 3.76
N LEU A 96 -18.49 -15.43 4.23
CA LEU A 96 -18.11 -14.28 3.43
C LEU A 96 -16.60 -14.27 3.25
N ILE A 97 -16.12 -14.71 2.08
CA ILE A 97 -14.70 -14.61 1.72
C ILE A 97 -14.48 -13.24 1.10
N PHE A 98 -13.70 -12.39 1.77
CA PHE A 98 -13.31 -11.07 1.29
C PHE A 98 -11.84 -11.06 0.92
N ALA A 99 -11.54 -11.05 -0.38
CA ALA A 99 -10.18 -10.93 -0.88
C ALA A 99 -9.71 -9.46 -0.89
N LEU A 100 -8.54 -9.21 -0.31
CA LEU A 100 -8.04 -7.86 -0.06
C LEU A 100 -7.64 -7.09 -1.33
N PRO A 101 -7.71 -5.75 -1.28
CA PRO A 101 -7.15 -4.91 -2.33
C PRO A 101 -5.62 -4.94 -2.39
N ASN A 102 -5.09 -4.51 -3.53
CA ASN A 102 -3.65 -4.40 -3.70
C ASN A 102 -3.07 -3.36 -2.71
N GLY A 103 -1.97 -3.71 -2.06
CA GLY A 103 -1.21 -2.81 -1.19
C GLY A 103 -1.74 -2.69 0.24
N ASN A 104 -2.84 -3.34 0.60
CA ASN A 104 -3.40 -3.31 1.94
C ASN A 104 -3.10 -4.60 2.71
N THR A 105 -2.86 -4.47 4.02
CA THR A 105 -2.82 -5.61 4.94
C THR A 105 -4.22 -5.95 5.49
N LEU A 106 -4.33 -7.11 6.15
CA LEU A 106 -5.50 -7.51 6.93
C LEU A 106 -5.90 -6.43 7.93
N GLU A 107 -4.96 -5.96 8.74
CA GLU A 107 -5.20 -4.99 9.80
C GLU A 107 -5.77 -3.68 9.24
N GLN A 108 -5.19 -3.19 8.13
CA GLN A 108 -5.68 -2.00 7.43
C GLN A 108 -7.09 -2.21 6.85
N THR A 109 -7.35 -3.39 6.27
CA THR A 109 -8.64 -3.68 5.62
C THR A 109 -9.77 -3.94 6.63
N LEU A 110 -9.48 -4.61 7.75
CA LEU A 110 -10.40 -4.75 8.87
C LEU A 110 -10.81 -3.37 9.39
N GLY A 111 -9.84 -2.46 9.45
CA GLY A 111 -10.03 -1.03 9.66
C GLY A 111 -10.34 -0.66 11.11
N CYS A 112 -10.09 0.59 11.44
CA CYS A 112 -10.44 1.17 12.73
C CYS A 112 -10.64 2.68 12.60
N THR A 113 -10.92 3.32 13.71
CA THR A 113 -11.03 4.77 13.82
C THR A 113 -9.67 5.40 13.51
N LYS A 114 -9.68 6.48 12.73
CA LYS A 114 -8.47 7.25 12.45
C LYS A 114 -7.87 7.78 13.75
N ALA A 115 -6.57 7.58 13.93
CA ALA A 115 -5.81 8.07 15.07
C ALA A 115 -4.51 8.72 14.61
N GLU A 116 -3.95 9.62 15.42
CA GLU A 116 -2.66 10.24 15.15
C GLU A 116 -1.55 9.17 15.03
N GLY A 117 -0.71 9.29 14.01
CA GLY A 117 0.36 8.33 13.73
C GLY A 117 -0.11 7.02 13.07
N LEU A 118 -1.41 6.83 12.89
CA LEU A 118 -1.96 5.67 12.18
C LEU A 118 -2.07 5.95 10.67
N ASP A 119 -1.67 4.98 9.88
CA ASP A 119 -1.73 5.06 8.42
C ASP A 119 -3.19 5.21 7.92
N TRP A 120 -3.39 5.98 6.86
CA TRP A 120 -4.74 6.31 6.38
C TRP A 120 -5.50 5.08 5.86
N HIS A 121 -4.83 3.99 5.46
CA HIS A 121 -5.50 2.79 4.97
C HIS A 121 -6.37 2.12 6.05
N TYR A 122 -6.16 2.42 7.33
CA TYR A 122 -7.02 1.90 8.41
C TYR A 122 -8.44 2.50 8.40
N ASP A 123 -8.66 3.64 7.72
CA ASP A 123 -9.92 4.38 7.77
C ASP A 123 -10.65 4.43 6.41
N ILE A 124 -10.48 3.42 5.56
CA ILE A 124 -11.04 3.44 4.18
C ILE A 124 -11.92 2.26 3.77
N GLN A 125 -11.94 1.16 4.54
CA GLN A 125 -12.65 -0.07 4.15
C GLN A 125 -13.58 -0.57 5.27
N HIS A 126 -13.05 -0.71 6.49
CA HIS A 126 -13.78 -1.16 7.68
C HIS A 126 -14.58 -2.46 7.45
N VAL A 127 -13.98 -3.44 6.77
CA VAL A 127 -14.70 -4.68 6.39
C VAL A 127 -15.29 -5.39 7.60
N LEU A 128 -14.63 -5.32 8.76
CA LEU A 128 -15.15 -5.90 9.99
C LEU A 128 -16.39 -5.15 10.51
N ALA A 129 -16.36 -3.82 10.53
CA ALA A 129 -17.49 -3.01 10.96
C ALA A 129 -18.71 -3.20 10.05
N GLN A 130 -18.48 -3.25 8.73
CA GLN A 130 -19.51 -3.58 7.74
C GLN A 130 -20.09 -4.97 7.95
N THR A 131 -19.26 -5.97 8.27
CA THR A 131 -19.71 -7.33 8.59
C THR A 131 -20.56 -7.37 9.86
N ARG A 132 -20.18 -6.62 10.90
CA ARG A 132 -20.97 -6.54 12.14
C ARG A 132 -22.33 -5.92 11.91
N LEU A 133 -22.42 -4.86 11.10
CA LEU A 133 -23.71 -4.32 10.66
C LEU A 133 -24.52 -5.39 9.89
N LEU A 134 -23.91 -6.12 8.96
CA LEU A 134 -24.61 -7.17 8.22
C LEU A 134 -25.24 -8.24 9.13
N ARG A 135 -24.56 -8.60 10.22
CA ARG A 135 -25.08 -9.55 11.22
C ARG A 135 -26.33 -9.03 11.94
N THR A 136 -26.44 -7.72 12.18
CA THR A 136 -27.64 -7.15 12.82
C THR A 136 -28.84 -7.12 11.86
N LEU A 137 -28.58 -7.01 10.56
CA LEU A 137 -29.62 -7.01 9.52
C LEU A 137 -30.12 -8.42 9.18
N THR A 138 -29.31 -9.45 9.46
CA THR A 138 -29.61 -10.85 9.11
C THR A 138 -29.38 -11.80 10.29
N PRO A 139 -30.05 -11.58 11.45
CA PRO A 139 -29.76 -12.33 12.68
C PRO A 139 -30.02 -13.84 12.58
N ALA A 140 -30.80 -14.29 11.59
CA ALA A 140 -31.06 -15.69 11.32
C ALA A 140 -29.90 -16.42 10.59
N GLU A 141 -28.98 -15.67 9.96
CA GLU A 141 -27.84 -16.22 9.23
C GLU A 141 -26.57 -16.10 10.09
N LYS A 142 -25.87 -17.23 10.31
CA LYS A 142 -24.52 -17.18 10.90
C LYS A 142 -23.51 -16.77 9.83
N LEU A 143 -23.29 -15.46 9.71
CA LEU A 143 -22.32 -14.86 8.82
C LEU A 143 -20.90 -14.88 9.42
N VAL A 144 -20.03 -15.69 8.83
CA VAL A 144 -18.61 -15.80 9.16
C VAL A 144 -17.80 -15.02 8.12
N LEU A 145 -16.94 -14.11 8.57
CA LEU A 145 -16.02 -13.38 7.69
C LEU A 145 -14.70 -14.15 7.59
N VAL A 146 -14.18 -14.28 6.37
CA VAL A 146 -12.79 -14.69 6.10
C VAL A 146 -12.17 -13.62 5.20
N CYS A 147 -11.41 -12.70 5.79
CA CYS A 147 -10.60 -11.74 5.04
C CYS A 147 -9.29 -12.41 4.62
N ALA A 148 -8.90 -12.28 3.36
CA ALA A 148 -7.77 -13.01 2.79
C ALA A 148 -6.74 -12.10 2.10
N GLU A 149 -5.51 -12.14 2.62
CA GLU A 149 -4.33 -11.39 2.18
C GLU A 149 -3.36 -12.31 1.44
N ALA A 150 -2.99 -11.92 0.22
CA ALA A 150 -1.92 -12.57 -0.52
C ALA A 150 -0.55 -11.97 -0.17
N GLY A 151 0.47 -12.82 -0.18
CA GLY A 151 1.87 -12.42 -0.09
C GLY A 151 2.25 -11.44 -1.19
N GLY A 152 3.05 -10.44 -0.84
CA GLY A 152 3.32 -9.31 -1.72
C GLY A 152 2.15 -8.32 -1.86
N LEU A 153 1.08 -8.50 -1.07
CA LEU A 153 -0.10 -7.63 -1.02
C LEU A 153 -0.79 -7.48 -2.39
N SER A 154 -0.78 -8.55 -3.20
CA SER A 154 -1.39 -8.52 -4.53
C SER A 154 -1.84 -9.89 -5.00
N TRP A 155 -3.15 -10.14 -4.98
CA TRP A 155 -3.74 -11.35 -5.57
C TRP A 155 -3.47 -11.52 -7.07
N PRO A 156 -3.44 -10.47 -7.92
CA PRO A 156 -3.01 -10.60 -9.32
C PRO A 156 -1.57 -11.09 -9.45
N ALA A 157 -0.63 -10.51 -8.71
CA ALA A 157 0.77 -10.92 -8.76
C ALA A 157 0.97 -12.32 -8.18
N TRP A 158 0.31 -12.62 -7.05
CA TRP A 158 0.34 -13.93 -6.41
C TRP A 158 -0.22 -15.02 -7.31
N ARG A 159 -1.32 -14.74 -8.02
CA ARG A 159 -1.93 -15.68 -8.98
C ARG A 159 -1.05 -15.90 -10.20
N ALA A 160 -0.44 -14.84 -10.73
CA ALA A 160 0.38 -14.90 -11.95
C ALA A 160 1.79 -15.45 -11.73
N SER A 161 2.32 -15.39 -10.50
CA SER A 161 3.67 -15.89 -10.19
C SER A 161 3.76 -17.42 -10.15
N ARG A 162 2.64 -18.12 -10.33
CA ARG A 162 2.55 -19.58 -10.20
C ARG A 162 1.79 -20.17 -11.38
N PRO A 163 2.24 -21.29 -11.96
CA PRO A 163 1.49 -22.00 -13.00
C PRO A 163 0.13 -22.54 -12.52
N ASP A 164 0.01 -22.90 -11.24
CA ASP A 164 -1.16 -23.52 -10.60
C ASP A 164 -2.00 -22.52 -9.76
N GLY A 165 -1.86 -21.22 -10.02
CA GLY A 165 -2.43 -20.17 -9.18
C GLY A 165 -3.97 -20.21 -9.10
N ASN A 166 -4.64 -20.66 -10.17
CA ASN A 166 -6.10 -20.81 -10.19
C ASN A 166 -6.54 -21.94 -9.27
N GLU A 167 -6.01 -23.13 -9.51
CA GLU A 167 -6.27 -24.35 -8.75
C GLU A 167 -6.10 -24.10 -7.26
N ARG A 168 -4.99 -23.44 -6.89
CA ARG A 168 -4.69 -23.13 -5.50
C ARG A 168 -5.68 -22.16 -4.86
N ILE A 169 -6.10 -21.12 -5.58
CA ILE A 169 -7.15 -20.21 -5.11
C ILE A 169 -8.48 -20.95 -4.90
N GLY A 170 -8.83 -21.88 -5.80
CA GLY A 170 -10.01 -22.74 -5.66
C GLY A 170 -9.93 -23.64 -4.43
N GLU A 171 -8.76 -24.25 -4.17
CA GLU A 171 -8.49 -25.05 -2.97
C GLU A 171 -8.63 -24.23 -1.69
N LEU A 172 -8.07 -23.01 -1.66
CA LEU A 172 -8.18 -22.10 -0.52
C LEU A 172 -9.64 -21.75 -0.21
N ALA A 173 -10.42 -21.37 -1.22
CA ALA A 173 -11.84 -21.06 -1.03
C ALA A 173 -12.62 -22.27 -0.51
N GLN A 174 -12.36 -23.47 -1.04
CA GLN A 174 -12.98 -24.70 -0.56
C GLN A 174 -12.56 -25.06 0.87
N ARG A 175 -11.27 -24.88 1.20
CA ARG A 175 -10.72 -25.11 2.53
C ARG A 175 -11.39 -24.19 3.55
N TRP A 176 -11.42 -22.89 3.31
CA TRP A 176 -12.01 -21.92 4.23
C TRP A 176 -13.51 -22.13 4.42
N ARG A 177 -14.23 -22.48 3.35
CA ARG A 177 -15.63 -22.90 3.46
C ARG A 177 -15.79 -24.04 4.46
N ARG A 178 -15.00 -25.12 4.32
CA ARG A 178 -15.12 -26.30 5.19
C ARG A 178 -14.68 -26.00 6.60
N GLU A 179 -13.58 -25.28 6.77
CA GLU A 179 -12.97 -24.98 8.06
C GLU A 179 -13.85 -24.05 8.91
N PHE A 180 -14.39 -22.98 8.32
CA PHE A 180 -15.13 -21.95 9.06
C PHE A 180 -16.65 -22.12 8.97
N GLY A 181 -17.14 -22.70 7.88
CA GLY A 181 -18.56 -22.89 7.61
C GLY A 181 -19.09 -24.31 7.83
N GLY A 182 -18.24 -25.34 7.69
CA GLY A 182 -18.63 -26.74 7.65
C GLY A 182 -19.10 -27.21 6.25
N ALA A 183 -19.35 -28.52 6.12
CA ALA A 183 -19.62 -29.18 4.83
C ALA A 183 -20.80 -28.60 4.05
N ASN A 184 -21.80 -28.06 4.75
CA ASN A 184 -23.02 -27.53 4.15
C ASN A 184 -23.00 -26.02 3.95
N ALA A 185 -21.94 -25.30 4.35
CA ALA A 185 -21.94 -23.84 4.27
C ALA A 185 -22.11 -23.33 2.83
N ARG A 186 -22.76 -22.16 2.73
CA ARG A 186 -22.73 -21.33 1.52
C ARG A 186 -21.56 -20.36 1.61
N VAL A 187 -21.14 -19.85 0.45
CA VAL A 187 -20.09 -18.86 0.35
C VAL A 187 -20.56 -17.66 -0.45
N THR A 188 -20.49 -16.49 0.17
CA THR A 188 -20.38 -15.25 -0.59
C THR A 188 -18.92 -15.07 -0.94
N LEU A 189 -18.64 -14.97 -2.24
CA LEU A 189 -17.33 -14.62 -2.77
C LEU A 189 -17.30 -13.12 -3.08
N THR A 190 -16.43 -12.37 -2.41
CA THR A 190 -16.27 -10.93 -2.62
C THR A 190 -14.81 -10.48 -2.53
N GLY A 191 -14.54 -9.26 -2.99
CA GLY A 191 -13.21 -8.69 -3.00
C GLY A 191 -13.19 -7.30 -3.61
N HIS A 192 -12.19 -6.52 -3.20
CA HIS A 192 -11.97 -5.16 -3.69
C HIS A 192 -10.67 -5.06 -4.48
N SER A 193 -10.63 -4.23 -5.53
CA SER A 193 -9.43 -3.97 -6.33
C SER A 193 -8.73 -5.26 -6.82
N GLY A 194 -7.47 -5.48 -6.45
CA GLY A 194 -6.71 -6.71 -6.71
C GLY A 194 -7.38 -7.99 -6.24
N GLY A 195 -8.21 -7.94 -5.18
CA GLY A 195 -9.00 -9.07 -4.69
C GLY A 195 -9.95 -9.67 -5.75
N GLY A 196 -10.27 -8.92 -6.80
CA GLY A 196 -10.93 -9.45 -7.99
C GLY A 196 -10.20 -10.62 -8.64
N SER A 197 -8.86 -10.59 -8.65
CA SER A 197 -8.06 -11.70 -9.18
C SER A 197 -8.30 -13.00 -8.41
N PHE A 198 -8.55 -12.92 -7.09
CA PHE A 198 -8.98 -14.08 -6.30
C PHE A 198 -10.35 -14.58 -6.76
N ILE A 199 -11.33 -13.69 -6.93
CA ILE A 199 -12.68 -14.05 -7.39
C ILE A 199 -12.61 -14.82 -8.72
N PHE A 200 -11.92 -14.26 -9.72
CA PHE A 200 -11.77 -14.91 -11.02
C PHE A 200 -10.88 -16.14 -10.98
N GLY A 201 -9.89 -16.18 -10.08
CA GLY A 201 -9.12 -17.39 -9.79
C GLY A 201 -10.02 -18.53 -9.33
N VAL A 202 -10.98 -18.28 -8.42
CA VAL A 202 -11.96 -19.28 -7.99
C VAL A 202 -12.85 -19.71 -9.17
N ILE A 203 -13.34 -18.79 -10.00
CA ILE A 203 -14.19 -19.12 -11.16
C ILE A 203 -13.43 -19.97 -12.19
N GLU A 204 -12.14 -19.71 -12.37
CA GLU A 204 -11.30 -20.43 -13.33
C GLU A 204 -10.77 -21.76 -12.78
N ALA A 205 -10.64 -21.93 -11.47
CA ALA A 205 -10.18 -23.16 -10.82
C ALA A 205 -11.09 -24.37 -11.02
N PHE A 206 -12.38 -24.13 -11.31
CA PHE A 206 -13.38 -25.17 -11.46
C PHE A 206 -13.97 -25.15 -12.87
N GLU A 207 -14.41 -26.30 -13.37
CA GLU A 207 -15.11 -26.38 -14.65
C GLU A 207 -16.37 -25.50 -14.66
N GLU A 208 -17.17 -25.57 -13.58
CA GLU A 208 -18.32 -24.70 -13.31
C GLU A 208 -18.13 -23.92 -12.02
N VAL A 209 -18.74 -22.73 -11.91
CA VAL A 209 -18.77 -22.01 -10.63
C VAL A 209 -19.45 -22.91 -9.59
N PRO A 210 -18.78 -23.24 -8.47
CA PRO A 210 -19.31 -24.22 -7.55
C PRO A 210 -20.67 -23.84 -6.96
N ALA A 211 -21.57 -24.82 -6.87
CA ALA A 211 -22.95 -24.60 -6.41
C ALA A 211 -23.06 -24.10 -4.96
N TRP A 212 -22.00 -24.24 -4.16
CA TRP A 212 -21.94 -23.71 -2.80
C TRP A 212 -21.64 -22.21 -2.74
N ILE A 213 -21.29 -21.57 -3.85
CA ILE A 213 -21.22 -20.12 -3.97
C ILE A 213 -22.63 -19.61 -4.26
N ASP A 214 -23.19 -18.81 -3.36
CA ASP A 214 -24.52 -18.23 -3.53
C ASP A 214 -24.48 -16.79 -4.04
N ARG A 215 -23.41 -16.06 -3.75
CA ARG A 215 -23.26 -14.67 -4.18
C ARG A 215 -21.85 -14.39 -4.65
N ILE A 216 -21.73 -13.71 -5.78
CA ILE A 216 -20.49 -13.11 -6.25
C ILE A 216 -20.69 -11.60 -6.24
N ALA A 217 -19.95 -10.91 -5.36
CA ALA A 217 -19.98 -9.47 -5.24
C ALA A 217 -18.60 -8.91 -5.62
N ILE A 218 -18.53 -8.10 -6.67
CA ILE A 218 -17.28 -7.55 -7.19
C ILE A 218 -17.25 -6.06 -6.88
N LEU A 219 -16.36 -5.66 -5.97
CA LEU A 219 -16.27 -4.28 -5.51
C LEU A 219 -15.12 -3.59 -6.25
N ASP A 220 -15.42 -2.92 -7.35
CA ASP A 220 -14.44 -2.20 -8.15
C ASP A 220 -13.18 -3.04 -8.48
N ALA A 221 -13.44 -4.28 -8.90
CA ALA A 221 -12.44 -5.36 -8.94
C ALA A 221 -12.55 -6.27 -10.18
N ASN A 222 -13.33 -5.92 -11.20
CA ASN A 222 -13.59 -6.81 -12.33
C ASN A 222 -12.54 -6.81 -13.46
N TYR A 223 -11.31 -6.33 -13.20
CA TYR A 223 -10.26 -6.22 -14.22
C TYR A 223 -9.96 -7.52 -14.97
N ALA A 224 -10.00 -8.66 -14.25
CA ALA A 224 -9.70 -9.97 -14.79
C ALA A 224 -10.87 -10.61 -15.56
N PHE A 225 -12.02 -9.92 -15.70
CA PHE A 225 -13.13 -10.45 -16.49
C PHE A 225 -12.76 -10.60 -17.98
N ASP A 226 -12.76 -11.85 -18.42
CA ASP A 226 -12.71 -12.28 -19.81
C ASP A 226 -14.03 -12.99 -20.19
N ALA A 227 -14.75 -12.44 -21.18
CA ALA A 227 -16.04 -12.99 -21.60
C ALA A 227 -15.90 -14.43 -22.12
N THR A 228 -14.81 -14.75 -22.80
CA THR A 228 -14.57 -16.08 -23.40
C THR A 228 -14.36 -17.17 -22.34
N LYS A 229 -13.93 -16.77 -21.14
CA LYS A 229 -13.67 -17.69 -20.01
C LYS A 229 -14.80 -17.72 -19.00
N HIS A 230 -15.49 -16.60 -18.80
CA HIS A 230 -16.35 -16.41 -17.62
C HIS A 230 -17.83 -16.26 -17.92
N ALA A 231 -18.23 -15.73 -19.08
CA ALA A 231 -19.62 -15.38 -19.33
C ALA A 231 -20.54 -16.60 -19.22
N ASP A 232 -20.23 -17.67 -19.96
CA ASP A 232 -21.05 -18.90 -19.96
C ASP A 232 -21.11 -19.56 -18.58
N LYS A 233 -19.99 -19.60 -17.84
CA LYS A 233 -19.95 -20.14 -16.48
C LYS A 233 -20.84 -19.35 -15.53
N LEU A 234 -20.79 -18.02 -15.60
CA LEU A 234 -21.64 -17.14 -14.79
C LEU A 234 -23.12 -17.30 -15.16
N VAL A 235 -23.42 -17.44 -16.46
CA VAL A 235 -24.79 -17.66 -16.94
C VAL A 235 -25.36 -18.97 -16.39
N ARG A 236 -24.63 -20.09 -16.59
CA ARG A 236 -25.03 -21.41 -16.07
C ARG A 236 -25.16 -21.40 -14.55
N TRP A 237 -24.23 -20.75 -13.86
CA TRP A 237 -24.30 -20.61 -12.41
C TRP A 237 -25.56 -19.86 -11.96
N LEU A 238 -25.88 -18.71 -12.54
CA LEU A 238 -27.06 -17.92 -12.19
C LEU A 238 -28.38 -18.64 -12.52
N GLN A 239 -28.43 -19.39 -13.62
CA GLN A 239 -29.60 -20.19 -14.01
C GLN A 239 -29.80 -21.44 -13.13
N GLY A 240 -28.73 -21.96 -12.53
CA GLY A 240 -28.79 -23.18 -11.74
C GLY A 240 -29.46 -23.06 -10.36
N ASP A 241 -29.67 -21.84 -9.83
CA ASP A 241 -30.38 -21.62 -8.55
C ASP A 241 -30.90 -20.16 -8.45
N ASP A 242 -32.18 -19.99 -8.13
CA ASP A 242 -32.82 -18.67 -7.98
C ASP A 242 -32.34 -17.87 -6.75
N ALA A 243 -31.63 -18.50 -5.82
CA ALA A 243 -30.96 -17.81 -4.73
C ALA A 243 -29.66 -17.11 -5.15
N ARG A 244 -29.09 -17.46 -6.32
CA ARG A 244 -27.79 -16.93 -6.74
C ARG A 244 -27.85 -15.46 -7.17
N ARG A 245 -26.82 -14.69 -6.84
CA ARG A 245 -26.75 -13.24 -7.10
C ARG A 245 -25.38 -12.81 -7.62
N LEU A 246 -25.36 -12.03 -8.69
CA LEU A 246 -24.16 -11.38 -9.22
C LEU A 246 -24.28 -9.87 -9.06
N ILE A 247 -23.43 -9.29 -8.21
CA ILE A 247 -23.41 -7.85 -7.95
C ILE A 247 -22.06 -7.27 -8.33
N VAL A 248 -22.04 -6.16 -9.05
CA VAL A 248 -20.81 -5.44 -9.39
C VAL A 248 -20.97 -3.97 -9.07
N LEU A 249 -20.05 -3.42 -8.29
CA LEU A 249 -19.97 -1.99 -8.02
C LEU A 249 -18.73 -1.44 -8.73
N ALA A 250 -18.86 -0.31 -9.40
CA ALA A 250 -17.76 0.37 -10.08
C ALA A 250 -18.01 1.88 -10.15
N TYR A 251 -17.03 2.59 -10.66
CA TYR A 251 -17.16 3.99 -11.02
C TYR A 251 -16.46 4.26 -12.35
N ASP A 252 -16.80 5.38 -12.99
CA ASP A 252 -16.11 5.84 -14.18
C ASP A 252 -14.70 6.32 -13.82
N ASP A 253 -13.74 5.44 -14.07
CA ASP A 253 -12.33 5.67 -13.81
C ASP A 253 -11.54 6.13 -15.03
N ARG A 254 -12.17 6.24 -16.21
CA ARG A 254 -11.51 6.43 -17.51
C ARG A 254 -10.68 7.72 -17.61
N ASN A 255 -11.09 8.76 -16.90
CA ASN A 255 -10.54 10.10 -16.99
C ASN A 255 -9.85 10.55 -15.70
N ILE A 256 -9.59 9.63 -14.77
CA ILE A 256 -8.88 9.95 -13.54
C ILE A 256 -7.43 10.25 -13.86
N GLU A 257 -6.94 11.36 -13.32
CA GLU A 257 -5.55 11.76 -13.39
C GLU A 257 -4.94 11.83 -12.00
N PHE A 258 -3.70 11.37 -11.89
CA PHE A 258 -2.86 11.58 -10.73
C PHE A 258 -1.59 12.30 -11.21
N ASN A 259 -1.35 13.50 -10.68
CA ASN A 259 -0.26 14.39 -11.11
C ASN A 259 -0.26 14.65 -12.65
N GLY A 260 -1.44 14.91 -13.22
CA GLY A 260 -1.61 15.20 -14.65
C GLY A 260 -1.40 14.01 -15.59
N LYS A 261 -1.25 12.79 -15.05
CA LYS A 261 -1.16 11.55 -15.83
C LYS A 261 -2.37 10.69 -15.59
N ARG A 262 -2.94 10.13 -16.66
CA ARG A 262 -4.05 9.18 -16.56
C ARG A 262 -3.64 7.97 -15.73
N VAL A 263 -4.48 7.63 -14.75
CA VAL A 263 -4.28 6.48 -13.87
C VAL A 263 -4.60 5.17 -14.59
N VAL A 264 -5.56 5.20 -15.53
CA VAL A 264 -5.95 4.04 -16.33
C VAL A 264 -5.69 4.26 -17.81
N GLY A 265 -5.23 3.20 -18.48
CA GLY A 265 -5.02 3.21 -19.92
C GLY A 265 -6.35 3.22 -20.71
N PRO A 266 -6.30 3.46 -22.03
CA PRO A 266 -7.50 3.62 -22.87
C PRO A 266 -8.46 2.42 -22.88
N ALA A 267 -7.96 1.21 -22.58
CA ALA A 267 -8.74 -0.03 -22.51
C ALA A 267 -8.83 -0.61 -21.08
N GLY A 268 -8.15 0.00 -20.11
CA GLY A 268 -8.08 -0.44 -18.72
C GLY A 268 -9.21 0.14 -17.86
N GLY A 269 -9.16 -0.17 -16.57
CA GLY A 269 -10.12 0.32 -15.58
C GLY A 269 -11.33 -0.60 -15.37
N THR A 270 -11.97 -0.47 -14.22
CA THR A 270 -13.18 -1.22 -13.84
C THR A 270 -14.41 -0.73 -14.59
N PHE A 271 -14.45 0.54 -15.00
CA PHE A 271 -15.55 1.05 -15.80
C PHE A 271 -15.71 0.24 -17.10
N ARG A 272 -14.62 0.10 -17.86
CA ARG A 272 -14.62 -0.62 -19.13
C ARG A 272 -14.81 -2.12 -18.94
N ALA A 273 -14.21 -2.70 -17.89
CA ALA A 273 -14.46 -4.10 -17.55
C ALA A 273 -15.93 -4.35 -17.22
N THR A 274 -16.59 -3.41 -16.54
CA THR A 274 -18.02 -3.46 -16.24
C THR A 274 -18.86 -3.41 -17.51
N GLN A 275 -18.52 -2.53 -18.45
CA GLN A 275 -19.21 -2.49 -19.74
C GLN A 275 -19.12 -3.82 -20.50
N ARG A 276 -17.92 -4.41 -20.59
CA ARG A 276 -17.73 -5.73 -21.22
C ARG A 276 -18.56 -6.82 -20.54
N MET A 277 -18.64 -6.79 -19.22
CA MET A 277 -19.38 -7.77 -18.43
C MET A 277 -20.89 -7.62 -18.60
N VAL A 278 -21.40 -6.39 -18.63
CA VAL A 278 -22.81 -6.10 -18.96
C VAL A 278 -23.14 -6.56 -20.39
N GLU A 279 -22.29 -6.25 -21.36
CA GLU A 279 -22.48 -6.63 -22.77
C GLU A 279 -22.50 -8.16 -22.94
N ALA A 280 -21.58 -8.87 -22.28
CA ALA A 280 -21.50 -10.33 -22.35
C ALA A 280 -22.71 -11.04 -21.72
N LEU A 281 -23.30 -10.47 -20.66
CA LEU A 281 -24.41 -11.10 -19.93
C LEU A 281 -25.80 -10.66 -20.41
N ARG A 282 -25.89 -9.52 -21.09
CA ARG A 282 -27.16 -8.94 -21.56
C ARG A 282 -28.00 -9.90 -22.41
N PRO A 283 -27.45 -10.68 -23.35
CA PRO A 283 -28.24 -11.61 -24.17
C PRO A 283 -28.96 -12.69 -23.35
N ALA A 284 -28.37 -13.10 -22.22
CA ALA A 284 -28.93 -14.18 -21.39
C ALA A 284 -30.01 -13.69 -20.40
N PHE A 285 -29.98 -12.41 -20.00
CA PHE A 285 -30.72 -11.92 -18.84
C PHE A 285 -31.57 -10.67 -19.09
N GLU A 286 -31.66 -10.20 -20.34
CA GLU A 286 -32.46 -9.03 -20.74
C GLU A 286 -32.24 -7.83 -19.81
N MET A 287 -30.97 -7.44 -19.67
CA MET A 287 -30.59 -6.39 -18.73
C MET A 287 -31.14 -5.03 -19.18
N ASN A 288 -31.75 -4.29 -18.24
CA ASN A 288 -32.21 -2.92 -18.42
C ASN A 288 -31.35 -1.96 -17.59
N ASP A 289 -31.13 -0.75 -18.09
CA ASP A 289 -30.47 0.31 -17.34
C ASP A 289 -31.44 1.38 -16.83
N LYS A 290 -31.13 1.94 -15.66
CA LYS A 290 -31.84 3.06 -15.05
C LYS A 290 -30.90 3.88 -14.19
N GLN A 291 -31.24 5.14 -13.93
CA GLN A 291 -30.56 5.92 -12.90
C GLN A 291 -31.12 5.56 -11.52
N THR A 292 -30.24 5.30 -10.56
CA THR A 292 -30.58 5.00 -9.16
C THR A 292 -29.66 5.80 -8.25
N GLY A 293 -30.20 6.87 -7.65
CA GLY A 293 -29.37 7.85 -6.95
C GLY A 293 -28.31 8.44 -7.89
N PRO A 294 -27.04 8.53 -7.48
CA PRO A 294 -25.97 9.01 -8.36
C PRO A 294 -25.44 7.94 -9.32
N PHE A 295 -25.99 6.72 -9.35
CA PHE A 295 -25.44 5.60 -10.11
C PHE A 295 -26.26 5.27 -11.36
N THR A 296 -25.57 4.85 -12.42
CA THR A 296 -26.20 4.08 -13.49
C THR A 296 -26.30 2.63 -13.04
N GLU A 297 -27.53 2.13 -12.89
CA GLU A 297 -27.81 0.76 -12.52
C GLU A 297 -28.15 -0.07 -13.76
N TYR A 298 -27.49 -1.20 -13.97
CA TYR A 298 -27.92 -2.24 -14.92
C TYR A 298 -28.49 -3.42 -14.14
N ALA A 299 -29.73 -3.80 -14.41
CA ALA A 299 -30.41 -4.89 -13.73
C ALA A 299 -30.98 -5.91 -14.72
N GLY A 300 -30.78 -7.20 -14.45
CA GLY A 300 -31.37 -8.30 -15.21
C GLY A 300 -31.70 -9.48 -14.32
N LEU A 301 -32.32 -10.51 -14.91
CA LEU A 301 -32.70 -11.74 -14.22
C LEU A 301 -33.50 -11.46 -12.93
N ASN A 302 -34.59 -10.70 -13.03
CA ASN A 302 -35.44 -10.32 -11.88
C ASN A 302 -34.68 -9.68 -10.71
N GLY A 303 -33.66 -8.86 -11.01
CA GLY A 303 -32.84 -8.17 -10.01
C GLY A 303 -31.75 -9.04 -9.37
N ARG A 304 -31.52 -10.27 -9.87
CA ARG A 304 -30.46 -11.15 -9.39
C ARG A 304 -29.08 -10.79 -9.94
N VAL A 305 -29.04 -10.08 -11.06
CA VAL A 305 -27.83 -9.52 -11.65
C VAL A 305 -27.95 -8.01 -11.59
N ARG A 306 -27.08 -7.34 -10.82
CA ARG A 306 -27.09 -5.87 -10.69
C ARG A 306 -25.69 -5.29 -10.78
N PHE A 307 -25.55 -4.24 -11.59
CA PHE A 307 -24.33 -3.45 -11.70
C PHE A 307 -24.64 -2.02 -11.31
N TYR A 308 -23.82 -1.42 -10.47
CA TYR A 308 -23.91 0.00 -10.11
C TYR A 308 -22.64 0.70 -10.54
N VAL A 309 -22.78 1.70 -11.41
CA VAL A 309 -21.65 2.47 -11.94
C VAL A 309 -21.81 3.93 -11.58
N HIS A 310 -20.94 4.45 -10.72
CA HIS A 310 -20.91 5.87 -10.39
C HIS A 310 -20.29 6.65 -11.58
N PRO A 311 -20.98 7.64 -12.19
CA PRO A 311 -20.53 8.32 -13.40
C PRO A 311 -19.33 9.24 -13.19
N ASN A 312 -18.99 9.55 -11.93
CA ASN A 312 -17.79 10.28 -11.53
C ASN A 312 -17.50 11.56 -12.36
N PRO A 313 -18.46 12.49 -12.50
CA PRO A 313 -18.31 13.67 -13.37
C PRO A 313 -17.17 14.61 -12.94
N ALA A 314 -16.70 14.49 -11.69
CA ALA A 314 -15.60 15.26 -11.14
C ALA A 314 -14.23 14.57 -11.28
N ASN A 315 -14.15 13.41 -11.96
CA ASN A 315 -12.93 12.63 -12.17
C ASN A 315 -12.13 12.38 -10.87
N LYS A 316 -12.83 12.13 -9.76
CA LYS A 316 -12.22 11.86 -8.45
C LYS A 316 -11.76 10.41 -8.36
N ILE A 317 -10.79 10.13 -7.50
CA ILE A 317 -10.43 8.76 -7.11
C ILE A 317 -11.48 8.26 -6.10
N LEU A 318 -12.44 7.45 -6.56
CA LEU A 318 -13.49 6.87 -5.70
C LEU A 318 -13.21 5.41 -5.34
N HIS A 319 -12.08 4.88 -5.75
CA HIS A 319 -11.72 3.46 -5.67
C HIS A 319 -12.01 2.82 -4.30
N THR A 320 -11.53 3.42 -3.22
CA THR A 320 -11.78 2.93 -1.84
C THR A 320 -13.06 3.52 -1.24
N ALA A 321 -13.44 4.74 -1.64
CA ALA A 321 -14.66 5.40 -1.19
C ALA A 321 -15.92 4.59 -1.54
N LEU A 322 -15.95 3.92 -2.69
CA LEU A 322 -17.04 3.02 -3.08
C LEU A 322 -17.33 1.94 -2.03
N VAL A 323 -16.30 1.45 -1.34
CA VAL A 323 -16.44 0.34 -0.39
C VAL A 323 -16.63 0.83 1.03
N GLY A 324 -15.78 1.74 1.51
CA GLY A 324 -15.90 2.33 2.84
C GLY A 324 -16.97 3.42 2.89
N ASP A 325 -16.62 4.60 2.39
CA ASP A 325 -17.44 5.82 2.52
C ASP A 325 -18.87 5.69 1.99
N MET A 326 -19.06 4.87 0.95
CA MET A 326 -20.35 4.67 0.28
C MET A 326 -21.07 3.39 0.71
N ASN A 327 -20.53 2.61 1.66
CA ASN A 327 -21.11 1.36 2.17
C ASN A 327 -21.18 0.22 1.14
N GLY A 328 -20.20 0.10 0.24
CA GLY A 328 -20.25 -0.84 -0.88
C GLY A 328 -20.35 -2.30 -0.47
N LEU A 329 -19.67 -2.73 0.61
CA LEU A 329 -19.81 -4.10 1.08
C LEU A 329 -21.22 -4.35 1.60
N VAL A 330 -21.73 -3.52 2.53
CA VAL A 330 -23.10 -3.67 3.07
C VAL A 330 -24.15 -3.65 1.94
N HIS A 331 -24.01 -2.74 0.98
CA HIS A 331 -24.89 -2.68 -0.18
C HIS A 331 -24.87 -3.96 -0.99
N SER A 332 -23.69 -4.41 -1.42
CA SER A 332 -23.55 -5.62 -2.25
C SER A 332 -24.11 -6.88 -1.60
N GLN A 333 -24.06 -6.96 -0.26
CA GLN A 333 -24.53 -8.13 0.49
C GLN A 333 -26.04 -8.11 0.72
N THR A 334 -26.63 -6.93 0.90
CA THR A 334 -28.07 -6.80 1.18
C THR A 334 -28.94 -6.79 -0.07
N LEU A 335 -28.38 -6.46 -1.25
CA LEU A 335 -29.11 -6.45 -2.51
C LEU A 335 -29.77 -7.81 -2.82
N GLY A 336 -31.06 -7.78 -3.13
CA GLY A 336 -31.90 -8.93 -3.43
C GLY A 336 -32.23 -9.80 -2.21
N THR A 337 -32.13 -9.24 -1.01
CA THR A 337 -32.47 -9.88 0.28
C THR A 337 -33.53 -9.06 1.02
N PRO A 338 -34.21 -9.60 2.05
CA PRO A 338 -35.12 -8.81 2.88
C PRO A 338 -34.47 -7.59 3.55
N ALA A 339 -33.14 -7.60 3.76
CA ALA A 339 -32.38 -6.51 4.36
C ALA A 339 -32.03 -5.37 3.39
N GLU A 340 -32.41 -5.46 2.11
CA GLU A 340 -32.19 -4.39 1.14
C GLU A 340 -32.83 -3.08 1.63
N GLY A 341 -32.03 -2.02 1.77
CA GLY A 341 -32.49 -0.70 2.21
C GLY A 341 -32.72 -0.53 3.72
N GLN A 342 -32.48 -1.55 4.55
CA GLN A 342 -32.70 -1.48 6.01
C GLN A 342 -31.57 -0.79 6.80
N TRP A 343 -30.48 -0.41 6.15
CA TRP A 343 -29.27 0.14 6.78
C TRP A 343 -28.93 1.56 6.31
N GLY A 344 -29.73 2.14 5.41
CA GLY A 344 -29.47 3.41 4.76
C GLY A 344 -29.41 3.27 3.23
N THR A 345 -28.60 4.13 2.60
CA THR A 345 -28.54 4.25 1.13
C THR A 345 -27.11 4.13 0.64
N PHE A 346 -26.90 3.44 -0.48
CA PHE A 346 -25.61 3.36 -1.16
C PHE A 346 -25.17 4.74 -1.65
N GLY A 347 -23.92 5.13 -1.34
CA GLY A 347 -23.42 6.49 -1.56
C GLY A 347 -23.84 7.51 -0.50
N GLY A 348 -24.63 7.12 0.50
CA GLY A 348 -24.90 7.92 1.69
C GLY A 348 -23.80 7.80 2.76
N PRO A 349 -23.95 8.47 3.92
CA PRO A 349 -23.00 8.38 5.03
C PRO A 349 -22.73 6.94 5.48
N ARG A 350 -21.60 6.70 6.16
CA ARG A 350 -21.22 5.39 6.67
C ARG A 350 -22.28 4.88 7.67
N ALA A 351 -22.98 3.81 7.31
CA ALA A 351 -24.03 3.20 8.13
C ALA A 351 -23.47 2.38 9.30
N TYR A 352 -22.19 2.04 9.23
CA TYR A 352 -21.53 1.12 10.14
C TYR A 352 -20.63 1.83 11.18
N GLU A 353 -20.71 3.16 11.32
CA GLU A 353 -19.84 3.95 12.22
C GLU A 353 -19.84 3.41 13.65
N ALA A 354 -20.99 2.98 14.16
CA ALA A 354 -21.14 2.42 15.51
C ALA A 354 -20.35 1.11 15.73
N PHE A 355 -19.92 0.43 14.67
CA PHE A 355 -19.21 -0.85 14.71
C PHE A 355 -17.70 -0.73 14.40
N ILE A 356 -17.21 0.48 14.12
CA ILE A 356 -15.80 0.73 13.83
C ILE A 356 -14.99 0.53 15.11
N GLU A 357 -13.91 -0.26 14.99
CA GLU A 357 -12.98 -0.46 16.09
C GLU A 357 -12.28 0.85 16.48
N GLU A 358 -12.03 1.05 17.77
CA GLU A 358 -11.27 2.23 18.21
C GLU A 358 -9.79 2.10 17.87
N ARG A 359 -9.28 0.86 17.77
CA ARG A 359 -7.87 0.56 17.51
C ARG A 359 -7.72 -0.56 16.47
N PRO A 360 -6.57 -0.64 15.78
CA PRO A 360 -6.28 -1.75 14.90
C PRO A 360 -6.41 -3.10 15.61
N ILE A 361 -7.12 -4.03 14.99
CA ILE A 361 -7.00 -5.45 15.34
C ILE A 361 -5.70 -5.95 14.71
N VAL A 362 -4.79 -6.41 15.55
CA VAL A 362 -3.45 -6.85 15.14
C VAL A 362 -3.30 -8.35 15.32
N ASP A 363 -2.56 -8.97 14.40
CA ASP A 363 -2.14 -10.35 14.55
C ASP A 363 -1.14 -10.43 15.70
N GLU A 364 -1.58 -10.78 16.90
CA GLU A 364 -0.70 -10.84 18.06
C GLU A 364 0.41 -11.87 17.93
N LEU A 365 0.25 -12.94 17.13
CA LEU A 365 1.32 -13.90 16.88
C LEU A 365 2.38 -13.31 15.95
N GLN A 366 2.00 -12.50 14.96
CA GLN A 366 2.97 -11.69 14.21
C GLN A 366 3.47 -10.50 15.02
N ALA A 367 2.66 -9.85 15.85
CA ALA A 367 3.06 -8.74 16.68
C ALA A 367 3.99 -9.23 17.80
N ASN A 368 3.84 -10.48 18.25
CA ASN A 368 4.70 -11.16 19.20
C ASN A 368 5.85 -11.93 18.55
N ALA A 369 5.77 -12.39 17.31
CA ALA A 369 6.94 -12.78 16.54
C ALA A 369 7.77 -11.55 16.18
N SER A 370 7.11 -10.40 15.94
CA SER A 370 7.70 -9.07 15.80
C SER A 370 8.11 -8.49 17.14
N SER A 371 7.50 -8.86 18.28
CA SER A 371 7.88 -8.38 19.62
C SER A 371 8.95 -9.26 20.26
N ALA A 372 9.00 -10.55 19.93
CA ALA A 372 10.07 -11.50 20.23
C ALA A 372 11.21 -11.36 19.23
N SER A 373 10.94 -10.97 17.98
CA SER A 373 11.94 -10.39 17.08
C SER A 373 12.39 -9.04 17.63
N ARG A 374 11.50 -8.14 18.10
CA ARG A 374 11.87 -6.87 18.77
C ARG A 374 12.60 -7.09 20.09
N GLN A 375 12.33 -8.16 20.85
CA GLN A 375 13.04 -8.50 22.09
C GLN A 375 14.34 -9.22 21.77
N ARG A 376 14.41 -10.04 20.71
CA ARG A 376 15.67 -10.57 20.17
C ARG A 376 16.50 -9.48 19.47
N THR A 377 15.91 -8.44 18.90
CA THR A 377 16.60 -7.32 18.23
C THR A 377 16.93 -6.20 19.21
N ASN A 378 16.12 -5.97 20.25
CA ASN A 378 16.44 -5.08 21.37
C ASN A 378 17.46 -5.73 22.33
N ALA A 379 17.44 -7.07 22.49
CA ALA A 379 18.52 -7.79 23.17
C ALA A 379 19.79 -7.88 22.30
N ARG A 380 19.70 -7.74 20.97
CA ARG A 380 20.88 -7.61 20.10
C ARG A 380 21.40 -6.18 19.99
N SER A 381 20.59 -5.14 20.20
CA SER A 381 21.08 -3.75 20.28
C SER A 381 21.72 -3.40 21.63
N SER A 382 21.74 -4.32 22.60
CA SER A 382 22.52 -4.20 23.83
C SER A 382 23.53 -5.34 24.04
N GLY A 383 23.87 -6.10 22.98
CA GLY A 383 24.85 -7.18 23.12
C GLY A 383 25.30 -7.96 21.88
N SER A 384 24.87 -7.63 20.65
CA SER A 384 25.54 -8.21 19.47
C SER A 384 26.86 -7.49 19.20
N PRO A 385 27.97 -8.22 18.98
CA PRO A 385 29.21 -7.59 18.56
C PRO A 385 28.98 -6.85 17.24
N ALA A 386 29.50 -5.62 17.17
CA ALA A 386 29.49 -4.83 15.94
C ALA A 386 30.10 -5.64 14.79
N LEU A 387 29.56 -5.48 13.58
CA LEU A 387 30.14 -6.15 12.43
C LEU A 387 31.58 -5.66 12.23
N PRO A 388 32.55 -6.57 12.00
CA PRO A 388 33.92 -6.19 11.71
C PRO A 388 33.96 -5.21 10.53
N GLY A 389 34.80 -4.19 10.68
CA GLY A 389 35.03 -3.17 9.67
C GLY A 389 36.32 -3.43 8.91
N THR A 390 36.28 -3.26 7.59
CA THR A 390 37.45 -3.30 6.70
C THR A 390 37.57 -1.95 5.99
N GLU A 391 38.67 -1.22 6.19
CA GLU A 391 38.90 0.01 5.43
C GLU A 391 39.05 -0.28 3.92
N ILE A 392 38.55 0.62 3.09
CA ILE A 392 38.75 0.60 1.64
C ILE A 392 39.68 1.74 1.20
N GLY A 393 40.84 1.37 0.65
CA GLY A 393 41.84 2.34 0.19
C GLY A 393 41.63 2.86 -1.23
N THR A 394 40.62 2.36 -1.95
CA THR A 394 40.35 2.73 -3.35
C THR A 394 39.55 4.02 -3.49
N ILE A 395 38.84 4.46 -2.44
CA ILE A 395 38.20 5.78 -2.42
C ILE A 395 39.26 6.83 -2.06
N PRO A 396 39.55 7.83 -2.93
CA PRO A 396 40.56 8.85 -2.64
C PRO A 396 40.27 9.60 -1.34
N ALA A 397 41.32 10.11 -0.69
CA ALA A 397 41.17 10.91 0.53
C ALA A 397 40.38 12.19 0.24
N ARG A 398 39.44 12.54 1.13
CA ARG A 398 38.67 13.78 1.02
C ARG A 398 39.61 14.98 1.17
N ARG A 399 39.55 15.91 0.21
CA ARG A 399 40.32 17.15 0.32
C ARG A 399 39.84 18.01 1.51
N PRO A 400 40.73 18.71 2.23
CA PRO A 400 40.33 19.58 3.34
C PRO A 400 39.37 20.71 2.94
N ASP A 401 39.49 21.20 1.69
CA ASP A 401 38.68 22.28 1.11
C ASP A 401 37.44 21.78 0.35
N ALA A 402 37.14 20.47 0.40
CA ALA A 402 35.98 19.91 -0.30
C ALA A 402 34.66 20.47 0.26
N ILE A 403 33.71 20.72 -0.66
CA ILE A 403 32.40 21.27 -0.34
C ILE A 403 31.59 20.33 0.57
N GLY A 404 30.79 20.90 1.48
CA GLY A 404 29.86 20.15 2.33
C GLY A 404 28.68 19.58 1.56
N GLY A 405 28.07 18.51 2.07
CA GLY A 405 27.01 17.80 1.37
C GLY A 405 25.78 18.66 1.08
N ARG A 406 25.38 19.52 2.03
CA ARG A 406 24.24 20.42 1.85
C ARG A 406 24.51 21.46 0.76
N ALA A 407 25.63 22.17 0.87
CA ALA A 407 26.00 23.21 -0.09
C ALA A 407 26.18 22.65 -1.50
N PHE A 408 26.78 21.46 -1.64
CA PHE A 408 26.87 20.78 -2.92
C PHE A 408 25.48 20.43 -3.48
N THR A 409 24.62 19.85 -2.66
CA THR A 409 23.28 19.43 -3.10
C THR A 409 22.47 20.64 -3.57
N GLU A 410 22.54 21.78 -2.87
CA GLU A 410 21.88 23.02 -3.28
C GLU A 410 22.34 23.53 -4.66
N GLN A 411 23.63 23.38 -5.00
CA GLN A 411 24.16 23.75 -6.34
C GLN A 411 23.54 22.93 -7.47
N LEU A 412 22.99 21.75 -7.18
CA LEU A 412 22.36 20.90 -8.20
C LEU A 412 21.01 21.45 -8.68
N ALA A 413 20.35 22.34 -7.93
CA ALA A 413 18.96 22.74 -8.20
C ALA A 413 18.74 23.39 -9.57
N GLY A 414 19.77 24.07 -10.11
CA GLY A 414 19.72 24.74 -11.41
C GLY A 414 20.33 23.95 -12.57
N LEU A 415 20.84 22.74 -12.31
CA LEU A 415 21.58 21.96 -13.30
C LEU A 415 20.65 21.01 -14.08
N SER A 416 20.96 20.79 -15.35
CA SER A 416 20.36 19.69 -16.11
C SER A 416 20.68 18.33 -15.45
N ARG A 417 19.90 17.29 -15.74
CA ARG A 417 20.21 15.94 -15.23
C ARG A 417 21.65 15.53 -15.52
N ASP A 418 22.12 15.70 -16.75
CA ASP A 418 23.46 15.24 -17.14
C ASP A 418 24.56 16.07 -16.46
N GLN A 419 24.32 17.37 -16.24
CA GLN A 419 25.20 18.22 -15.44
C GLN A 419 25.22 17.80 -13.96
N ARG A 420 24.06 17.43 -13.39
CA ARG A 420 23.96 16.91 -12.01
C ARG A 420 24.75 15.62 -11.86
N GLU A 421 24.54 14.65 -12.76
CA GLU A 421 25.24 13.37 -12.72
C GLU A 421 26.77 13.54 -12.91
N ALA A 422 27.20 14.44 -13.80
CA ALA A 422 28.60 14.77 -13.96
C ALA A 422 29.21 15.41 -12.70
N ALA A 423 28.49 16.33 -12.04
CA ALA A 423 28.92 16.95 -10.80
C ALA A 423 28.99 15.93 -9.63
N ILE A 424 27.97 15.07 -9.50
CA ILE A 424 27.94 13.99 -8.50
C ILE A 424 29.13 13.05 -8.70
N TYR A 425 29.36 12.61 -9.93
CA TYR A 425 30.50 11.76 -10.27
C TYR A 425 31.82 12.44 -9.90
N ALA A 426 32.01 13.71 -10.27
CA ALA A 426 33.25 14.44 -10.02
C ALA A 426 33.59 14.54 -8.53
N GLU A 427 32.62 14.90 -7.67
CA GLU A 427 32.83 15.01 -6.23
C GLU A 427 33.15 13.67 -5.59
N ILE A 428 32.36 12.63 -5.88
CA ILE A 428 32.58 11.31 -5.30
C ILE A 428 33.91 10.73 -5.80
N ALA A 429 34.20 10.83 -7.10
CA ALA A 429 35.45 10.35 -7.70
C ALA A 429 36.69 11.08 -7.14
N ALA A 430 36.57 12.36 -6.77
CA ALA A 430 37.63 13.12 -6.09
C ALA A 430 37.76 12.78 -4.60
N GLY A 431 36.93 11.89 -4.06
CA GLY A 431 36.97 11.44 -2.67
C GLY A 431 36.16 12.31 -1.70
N ASN A 432 35.26 13.19 -2.17
CA ASN A 432 34.34 13.92 -1.30
C ASN A 432 33.21 13.01 -0.79
N VAL A 433 33.61 12.03 0.01
CA VAL A 433 32.78 11.00 0.62
C VAL A 433 33.06 11.02 2.12
N PRO A 434 32.02 10.97 2.97
CA PRO A 434 32.16 10.89 4.43
C PRO A 434 33.13 9.79 4.88
N GLY A 435 33.85 10.06 5.95
CA GLY A 435 34.83 9.14 6.55
C GLY A 435 34.18 7.82 6.95
N PHE A 436 32.99 7.85 7.56
CA PHE A 436 32.30 6.64 8.01
C PHE A 436 31.97 5.64 6.89
N LEU A 437 31.84 6.10 5.63
CA LEU A 437 31.57 5.24 4.47
C LEU A 437 32.81 4.46 3.98
N ARG A 438 34.00 4.77 4.50
CA ARG A 438 35.27 4.14 4.10
C ARG A 438 35.56 2.83 4.84
N THR A 439 34.81 2.53 5.90
CA THR A 439 34.95 1.31 6.68
C THR A 439 33.81 0.37 6.34
N PHE A 440 34.05 -0.53 5.39
CA PHE A 440 33.06 -1.49 4.92
C PHE A 440 32.80 -2.54 5.99
N LYS A 441 31.55 -3.01 6.09
CA LYS A 441 31.11 -4.01 7.05
C LYS A 441 31.13 -5.40 6.44
N GLN A 442 31.68 -6.35 7.19
CA GLN A 442 31.68 -7.75 6.80
C GLN A 442 30.30 -8.37 6.94
N VAL A 443 29.67 -8.71 5.81
CA VAL A 443 28.34 -9.33 5.74
C VAL A 443 28.50 -10.80 5.35
N PRO A 444 28.00 -11.75 6.15
CA PRO A 444 27.99 -13.16 5.79
C PRO A 444 26.94 -13.44 4.72
N ILE A 445 27.27 -14.31 3.76
CA ILE A 445 26.38 -14.75 2.69
C ILE A 445 26.54 -16.26 2.45
N ALA A 446 25.47 -16.95 2.04
CA ALA A 446 25.50 -18.40 1.87
C ALA A 446 24.55 -18.89 0.77
N ALA A 447 24.88 -20.03 0.17
CA ALA A 447 24.01 -20.79 -0.73
C ALA A 447 24.51 -22.22 -0.91
N GLY A 448 23.60 -23.21 -0.95
CA GLY A 448 23.96 -24.58 -1.34
C GLY A 448 25.09 -25.22 -0.51
N GLY A 449 25.22 -24.85 0.77
CA GLY A 449 26.30 -25.30 1.65
C GLY A 449 27.56 -24.43 1.64
N LEU A 450 27.77 -23.61 0.60
CA LEU A 450 28.85 -22.63 0.56
C LEU A 450 28.56 -21.46 1.51
N ARG A 451 29.60 -20.98 2.18
CA ARG A 451 29.57 -19.81 3.05
C ARG A 451 30.66 -18.84 2.61
N GLY A 452 30.32 -17.56 2.54
CA GLY A 452 31.28 -16.51 2.28
C GLY A 452 31.01 -15.25 3.07
N THR A 453 31.95 -14.32 2.98
CA THR A 453 31.89 -13.00 3.58
C THR A 453 32.20 -11.95 2.53
N ILE A 454 31.36 -10.93 2.44
CA ILE A 454 31.54 -9.77 1.55
C ILE A 454 31.74 -8.50 2.38
N ASP A 455 32.51 -7.54 1.87
CA ASP A 455 32.67 -6.22 2.47
C ASP A 455 31.66 -5.24 1.83
N VAL A 456 30.79 -4.62 2.63
CA VAL A 456 29.71 -3.74 2.15
C VAL A 456 29.82 -2.34 2.77
N ALA A 457 29.64 -1.28 1.99
CA ALA A 457 29.53 0.08 2.53
C ALA A 457 28.42 0.17 3.60
N PRO A 458 28.70 0.80 4.76
CA PRO A 458 27.77 0.79 5.89
C PRO A 458 26.46 1.53 5.59
N ASP A 459 26.48 2.47 4.64
CA ASP A 459 25.31 3.23 4.20
C ASP A 459 25.40 3.52 2.69
N TYR A 460 24.42 4.23 2.14
CA TYR A 460 24.39 4.67 0.75
C TYR A 460 25.44 5.74 0.48
N LEU A 461 25.92 5.82 -0.78
CA LEU A 461 26.84 6.86 -1.23
C LEU A 461 26.29 8.26 -0.89
N ALA A 462 27.18 9.07 -0.34
CA ALA A 462 26.90 10.42 0.11
C ALA A 462 28.07 11.34 -0.24
N ILE A 463 27.77 12.62 -0.38
CA ILE A 463 28.77 13.68 -0.59
C ILE A 463 28.86 14.52 0.67
N GLY A 464 30.08 14.88 1.10
CA GLY A 464 30.34 15.72 2.26
C GLY A 464 31.29 15.11 3.30
N SER A 465 31.23 15.63 4.53
CA SER A 465 31.98 15.12 5.70
C SER A 465 31.07 14.32 6.64
N ASP A 466 31.60 13.75 7.72
CA ASP A 466 30.77 13.05 8.71
C ASP A 466 29.79 13.99 9.43
N GLU A 467 30.09 15.29 9.47
CA GLU A 467 29.28 16.35 10.09
C GLU A 467 28.26 16.99 9.14
N ASP A 468 28.57 17.06 7.84
CA ASP A 468 27.68 17.62 6.80
C ASP A 468 27.74 16.79 5.53
N PHE A 469 26.80 15.84 5.42
CA PHE A 469 26.64 15.00 4.24
C PHE A 469 25.20 14.87 3.78
N VAL A 470 25.04 14.54 2.50
CA VAL A 470 23.76 14.18 1.90
C VAL A 470 23.91 12.86 1.15
N ARG A 471 23.09 11.86 1.50
CA ARG A 471 22.95 10.62 0.72
C ARG A 471 22.35 10.96 -0.64
N ILE A 472 23.15 10.84 -1.69
CA ILE A 472 22.83 11.44 -2.98
C ILE A 472 22.23 10.38 -3.95
N PRO A 473 20.97 10.53 -4.38
CA PRO A 473 20.44 9.73 -5.47
C PRO A 473 21.21 10.02 -6.77
N MET A 474 21.35 9.00 -7.61
CA MET A 474 22.06 9.08 -8.88
C MET A 474 21.49 8.08 -9.87
N THR A 475 21.88 8.20 -11.14
CA THR A 475 21.59 7.21 -12.18
C THR A 475 22.36 5.91 -11.95
N PRO A 476 21.87 4.76 -12.46
CA PRO A 476 22.62 3.50 -12.39
C PRO A 476 23.94 3.58 -13.16
N GLN A 477 24.07 4.42 -14.19
CA GLN A 477 25.32 4.65 -14.91
C GLN A 477 26.37 5.34 -14.03
N THR A 478 26.00 6.42 -13.33
CA THR A 478 26.89 7.08 -12.37
C THR A 478 27.30 6.13 -11.25
N ALA A 479 26.33 5.38 -10.70
CA ALA A 479 26.59 4.37 -9.68
C ALA A 479 27.56 3.28 -10.16
N GLN A 480 27.38 2.77 -11.38
CA GLN A 480 28.25 1.76 -11.98
C GLN A 480 29.67 2.30 -12.19
N ARG A 481 29.82 3.52 -12.73
CA ARG A 481 31.15 4.12 -12.95
C ARG A 481 31.90 4.33 -11.63
N LEU A 482 31.20 4.73 -10.57
CA LEU A 482 31.79 4.90 -9.24
C LEU A 482 32.13 3.54 -8.60
N ALA A 483 31.28 2.53 -8.78
CA ALA A 483 31.59 1.17 -8.34
C ALA A 483 32.87 0.66 -9.02
N ASP A 484 32.96 0.76 -10.34
CA ASP A 484 34.15 0.38 -11.10
C ASP A 484 35.41 1.12 -10.61
N LEU A 485 35.32 2.44 -10.45
CA LEU A 485 36.43 3.30 -10.01
C LEU A 485 36.99 2.85 -8.64
N PHE A 486 36.11 2.40 -7.75
CA PHE A 486 36.50 2.00 -6.40
C PHE A 486 36.76 0.49 -6.25
N GLY A 487 36.80 -0.28 -7.34
CA GLY A 487 36.98 -1.74 -7.25
C GLY A 487 35.80 -2.42 -6.53
N CYS A 488 34.60 -1.88 -6.73
CA CYS A 488 33.35 -2.31 -6.14
C CYS A 488 32.39 -2.80 -7.23
N VAL A 489 31.31 -3.43 -6.77
CA VAL A 489 30.18 -3.89 -7.56
C VAL A 489 28.88 -3.39 -6.91
N LEU A 490 27.83 -3.21 -7.71
CA LEU A 490 26.48 -2.94 -7.19
C LEU A 490 25.86 -4.24 -6.66
N PRO A 491 25.05 -4.20 -5.59
CA PRO A 491 24.52 -5.41 -4.96
C PRO A 491 23.48 -6.10 -5.87
N THR A 492 23.30 -7.40 -5.73
CA THR A 492 22.12 -8.11 -6.24
C THR A 492 21.00 -8.09 -5.20
N ARG A 493 19.80 -8.56 -5.56
CA ARG A 493 18.71 -8.81 -4.60
C ARG A 493 19.19 -9.66 -3.41
N LYS A 494 19.88 -10.76 -3.68
CA LYS A 494 20.43 -11.67 -2.66
C LYS A 494 21.40 -10.96 -1.71
N ILE A 495 22.25 -10.06 -2.22
CA ILE A 495 23.17 -9.29 -1.39
C ILE A 495 22.40 -8.28 -0.52
N VAL A 496 21.40 -7.59 -1.09
CA VAL A 496 20.52 -6.70 -0.31
C VAL A 496 19.77 -7.45 0.80
N ASP A 497 19.32 -8.68 0.54
CA ASP A 497 18.72 -9.56 1.56
C ASP A 497 19.73 -9.92 2.67
N ALA A 498 20.98 -10.24 2.30
CA ALA A 498 22.03 -10.56 3.27
C ALA A 498 22.40 -9.36 4.16
N ILE A 499 22.49 -8.15 3.57
CA ILE A 499 22.72 -6.90 4.29
C ILE A 499 21.62 -6.67 5.32
N ASP A 500 20.35 -6.81 4.91
CA ASP A 500 19.22 -6.60 5.80
C ASP A 500 19.20 -7.58 6.99
N ALA A 501 19.55 -8.84 6.74
CA ALA A 501 19.57 -9.88 7.77
C ALA A 501 20.53 -9.55 8.93
N VAL A 502 21.62 -8.83 8.66
CA VAL A 502 22.65 -8.51 9.66
C VAL A 502 22.77 -7.01 9.98
N ALA A 503 21.91 -6.16 9.41
CA ALA A 503 21.96 -4.72 9.64
C ALA A 503 21.95 -4.37 11.14
N GLU A 504 22.86 -3.48 11.52
CA GLU A 504 23.03 -2.99 12.89
C GLU A 504 22.00 -1.89 13.20
N VAL A 505 21.58 -1.12 12.19
CA VAL A 505 20.57 -0.07 12.28
C VAL A 505 19.50 -0.27 11.22
N ARG A 506 18.23 -0.32 11.64
CA ARG A 506 17.06 -0.42 10.76
C ARG A 506 16.23 0.85 10.88
N LEU A 507 16.01 1.53 9.76
CA LEU A 507 15.23 2.77 9.68
C LEU A 507 13.89 2.48 9.02
N ALA A 508 12.83 3.15 9.47
CA ALA A 508 11.52 3.01 8.84
C ALA A 508 11.48 3.85 7.53
N PRO A 509 10.94 3.30 6.43
CA PRO A 509 10.70 4.05 5.21
C PRO A 509 9.83 5.28 5.44
N GLN A 510 10.23 6.44 4.91
CA GLN A 510 9.46 7.68 4.97
C GLN A 510 9.17 8.21 3.56
N PRO A 511 8.07 7.76 2.91
CA PRO A 511 7.74 8.20 1.57
C PRO A 511 7.36 9.69 1.52
N LEU A 512 7.77 10.36 0.46
CA LEU A 512 7.36 11.70 0.03
C LEU A 512 6.32 11.57 -1.10
N THR A 513 5.29 12.42 -1.07
CA THR A 513 4.14 12.40 -1.98
C THR A 513 4.37 13.20 -3.27
N ASP A 514 5.18 14.25 -3.20
CA ASP A 514 5.33 15.24 -4.27
C ASP A 514 6.79 15.51 -4.61
N ASP A 515 7.02 15.95 -5.86
CA ASP A 515 8.30 16.47 -6.36
C ASP A 515 9.54 15.58 -6.09
N ARG A 516 9.36 14.27 -6.31
CA ARG A 516 10.28 13.22 -5.84
C ARG A 516 11.67 13.25 -6.48
N GLU A 517 11.82 13.87 -7.63
CA GLU A 517 13.07 13.97 -8.41
C GLU A 517 13.81 15.29 -8.16
N SER A 518 13.28 16.15 -7.27
CA SER A 518 13.89 17.44 -6.97
C SER A 518 14.99 17.35 -5.93
N VAL A 519 15.91 18.31 -6.03
CA VAL A 519 17.00 18.51 -5.07
C VAL A 519 16.45 18.76 -3.66
N ALA A 520 15.31 19.44 -3.54
CA ALA A 520 14.64 19.65 -2.27
C ALA A 520 14.18 18.32 -1.65
N ALA A 521 13.64 17.41 -2.45
CA ALA A 521 13.28 16.06 -1.98
C ALA A 521 14.50 15.25 -1.52
N PHE A 522 15.67 15.42 -2.17
CA PHE A 522 16.90 14.74 -1.76
C PHE A 522 17.37 15.21 -0.38
N LEU A 523 17.38 16.53 -0.15
CA LEU A 523 17.69 17.13 1.15
C LEU A 523 16.69 16.69 2.23
N LEU A 524 15.40 16.77 1.94
CA LEU A 524 14.34 16.38 2.87
C LEU A 524 14.44 14.89 3.25
N SER A 525 14.71 14.01 2.28
CA SER A 525 14.92 12.59 2.54
C SER A 525 16.12 12.36 3.46
N ASN A 526 17.24 13.03 3.22
CA ASN A 526 18.41 12.92 4.09
C ASN A 526 18.12 13.40 5.52
N GLN A 527 17.43 14.55 5.66
CA GLN A 527 17.01 15.08 6.97
C GLN A 527 16.10 14.10 7.72
N LYS A 528 15.15 13.48 7.02
CA LYS A 528 14.26 12.45 7.59
C LYS A 528 15.01 11.21 8.06
N ILE A 529 16.02 10.77 7.31
CA ILE A 529 16.88 9.65 7.71
C ILE A 529 17.69 10.01 8.95
N GLU A 530 18.33 11.19 8.99
CA GLU A 530 19.12 11.62 10.15
C GLU A 530 18.24 11.87 11.40
N ALA A 531 17.03 12.38 11.23
CA ALA A 531 16.07 12.52 12.33
C ALA A 531 15.71 11.16 12.96
N GLN A 532 15.59 10.10 12.15
CA GLN A 532 15.38 8.75 12.67
C GLN A 532 16.62 8.17 13.36
N ARG A 533 17.83 8.54 12.90
CA ARG A 533 19.07 8.11 13.55
C ARG A 533 19.26 8.73 14.92
N GLN A 534 18.61 9.87 15.23
CA GLN A 534 18.64 10.53 16.54
C GLN A 534 20.08 10.75 17.07
N GLY A 535 21.01 11.12 16.17
CA GLY A 535 22.42 11.35 16.54
C GLY A 535 23.21 10.10 16.93
N ARG A 536 22.70 8.89 16.68
CA ARG A 536 23.48 7.64 16.86
C ARG A 536 24.78 7.68 16.04
N GLN A 537 25.77 6.90 16.47
CA GLN A 537 27.08 6.83 15.82
C GLN A 537 26.97 6.43 14.33
N LEU A 538 27.75 7.10 13.48
CA LEU A 538 27.92 6.75 12.06
C LEU A 538 28.81 5.51 11.90
N GLY A 539 28.64 4.78 10.80
CA GLY A 539 29.45 3.59 10.51
C GLY A 539 28.82 2.22 10.80
N PRO A 540 27.80 2.03 11.68
CA PRO A 540 27.04 0.78 11.70
C PRO A 540 26.35 0.51 10.35
N LEU A 541 26.17 -0.76 9.98
CA LEU A 541 25.45 -1.15 8.77
C LEU A 541 23.96 -0.74 8.85
N VAL A 542 23.54 0.21 8.02
CA VAL A 542 22.19 0.79 7.98
C VAL A 542 21.37 0.19 6.84
N THR A 543 20.10 -0.11 7.10
CA THR A 543 19.08 -0.49 6.09
C THR A 543 17.78 0.30 6.28
N GLY A 544 16.89 0.26 5.28
CA GLY A 544 15.54 0.85 5.34
C GLY A 544 15.45 2.34 4.97
N GLY A 545 16.58 3.04 4.87
CA GLY A 545 16.61 4.46 4.47
C GLY A 545 16.30 4.70 2.99
N LYS A 546 16.73 3.79 2.10
CA LYS A 546 16.53 3.89 0.64
C LYS A 546 16.26 2.53 0.01
N LYS A 547 15.88 2.53 -1.26
CA LYS A 547 15.96 1.41 -2.20
C LYS A 547 17.39 1.31 -2.73
N ASP A 548 17.88 0.10 -2.93
CA ASP A 548 19.19 -0.13 -3.53
C ASP A 548 19.05 -0.21 -5.05
N ILE A 549 19.95 0.45 -5.77
CA ILE A 549 20.20 0.17 -7.20
C ILE A 549 20.91 -1.18 -7.27
N VAL A 550 20.33 -2.15 -8.00
CA VAL A 550 20.82 -3.54 -7.99
C VAL A 550 21.21 -4.05 -9.37
N LEU A 551 22.10 -5.04 -9.40
CA LEU A 551 22.35 -5.90 -10.56
C LEU A 551 21.28 -7.00 -10.64
N SER A 552 20.76 -7.23 -11.84
CA SER A 552 19.71 -8.22 -12.13
C SER A 552 19.72 -8.56 -13.62
N ASN A 553 19.24 -9.75 -13.97
CA ASN A 553 19.02 -10.14 -15.37
C ASN A 553 18.01 -9.22 -16.08
N LYS A 554 17.17 -8.51 -15.32
CA LYS A 554 16.25 -7.48 -15.81
C LYS A 554 16.91 -6.32 -16.55
N ILE A 555 18.20 -6.08 -16.30
CA ILE A 555 18.99 -5.07 -17.03
C ILE A 555 19.11 -5.47 -18.51
N HIS A 556 19.27 -6.76 -18.80
CA HIS A 556 19.43 -7.25 -20.18
C HIS A 556 18.09 -7.39 -20.90
N GLU A 557 17.01 -7.68 -20.16
CA GLU A 557 15.65 -7.68 -20.70
C GLU A 557 15.25 -6.29 -21.23
N ARG A 558 15.64 -5.23 -20.50
CA ARG A 558 15.35 -3.84 -20.85
C ARG A 558 16.55 -2.94 -20.52
N PRO A 559 17.52 -2.79 -21.44
CA PRO A 559 18.76 -2.05 -21.21
C PRO A 559 18.61 -0.56 -20.88
N ASP A 560 17.44 0.02 -21.13
CA ASP A 560 17.09 1.42 -20.85
C ASP A 560 16.40 1.60 -19.49
N ARG A 561 16.50 0.63 -18.58
CA ARG A 561 15.77 0.63 -17.30
C ARG A 561 16.67 0.55 -16.08
N LEU A 562 16.23 1.27 -15.05
CA LEU A 562 16.77 1.19 -13.69
C LEU A 562 16.15 -0.01 -12.97
N VAL A 563 16.99 -0.86 -12.37
CA VAL A 563 16.54 -1.93 -11.46
C VAL A 563 16.80 -1.52 -10.02
N ILE A 564 15.72 -1.46 -9.23
CA ILE A 564 15.75 -1.11 -7.81
C ILE A 564 15.03 -2.17 -6.98
N TYR A 565 15.51 -2.35 -5.75
CA TYR A 565 14.98 -3.33 -4.81
C TYR A 565 15.14 -2.85 -3.35
N GLY A 566 14.30 -3.35 -2.44
CA GLY A 566 14.46 -3.15 -1.01
C GLY A 566 13.51 -2.10 -0.42
N TRP A 567 14.08 -1.11 0.28
CA TRP A 567 13.33 -0.13 1.10
C TRP A 567 12.38 -0.82 2.08
N ARG A 568 12.97 -1.51 3.04
CA ARG A 568 12.25 -2.46 3.88
C ARG A 568 11.53 -1.80 5.03
N ARG A 569 10.35 -2.33 5.34
CA ARG A 569 9.66 -2.10 6.61
C ARG A 569 10.51 -2.66 7.77
N LEU A 570 10.21 -2.22 8.99
CA LEU A 570 10.94 -2.68 10.19
C LEU A 570 10.76 -4.18 10.48
N ASP A 571 9.77 -4.82 9.84
CA ASP A 571 9.56 -6.27 9.84
C ASP A 571 10.42 -7.04 8.81
N GLY A 572 11.25 -6.33 8.03
CA GLY A 572 12.13 -6.89 7.00
C GLY A 572 11.48 -7.01 5.60
N GLN A 573 10.17 -6.76 5.47
CA GLN A 573 9.49 -6.88 4.17
C GLN A 573 9.87 -5.73 3.22
N PRO A 574 10.27 -6.02 1.97
CA PRO A 574 10.62 -4.99 1.00
C PRO A 574 9.36 -4.24 0.53
N ILE A 575 9.37 -2.91 0.61
CA ILE A 575 8.33 -2.08 -0.04
C ILE A 575 8.55 -2.04 -1.54
N GLN A 576 9.82 -2.06 -1.98
CA GLN A 576 10.20 -2.08 -3.38
C GLN A 576 10.50 -3.52 -3.82
N PRO A 577 9.59 -4.18 -4.57
CA PRO A 577 9.92 -5.45 -5.23
C PRO A 577 10.96 -5.21 -6.33
N LEU A 578 11.62 -6.29 -6.76
CA LEU A 578 12.63 -6.25 -7.81
C LEU A 578 11.97 -5.88 -9.14
N THR A 579 12.16 -4.65 -9.59
CA THR A 579 11.44 -4.10 -10.75
C THR A 579 12.35 -3.27 -11.65
N ASN A 580 12.01 -3.21 -12.93
CA ASN A 580 12.66 -2.40 -13.97
C ASN A 580 11.65 -1.46 -14.67
N VAL A 581 10.65 -0.97 -13.94
CA VAL A 581 9.60 -0.08 -14.50
C VAL A 581 10.12 1.30 -14.87
N HIS A 582 11.11 1.79 -14.12
CA HIS A 582 11.68 3.12 -14.32
C HIS A 582 12.72 3.10 -15.43
N VAL A 583 12.70 4.12 -16.28
CA VAL A 583 13.80 4.44 -17.21
C VAL A 583 15.10 4.64 -16.44
N ASP A 584 16.22 4.31 -17.05
CA ASP A 584 17.56 4.39 -16.44
C ASP A 584 17.96 5.81 -16.04
N TRP A 585 17.44 6.84 -16.70
CA TRP A 585 17.67 8.22 -16.32
C TRP A 585 16.78 8.73 -15.17
N TYR A 586 15.89 7.90 -14.63
CA TYR A 586 15.04 8.24 -13.50
C TYR A 586 15.86 8.33 -12.21
N VAL A 587 15.73 9.44 -11.48
CA VAL A 587 16.44 9.67 -10.21
C VAL A 587 15.49 10.27 -9.19
N ASP A 588 15.11 9.51 -8.15
CA ASP A 588 14.25 10.00 -7.07
C ASP A 588 14.91 9.91 -5.70
N TYR A 589 14.39 10.66 -4.73
CA TYR A 589 14.91 10.69 -3.36
C TYR A 589 15.01 9.32 -2.68
N SER A 590 14.22 8.34 -3.13
CA SER A 590 13.97 7.09 -2.43
C SER A 590 14.98 6.01 -2.75
N HIS A 591 15.73 6.10 -3.85
CA HIS A 591 16.81 5.16 -4.17
C HIS A 591 18.20 5.73 -3.89
N GLY A 592 19.17 4.82 -3.77
CA GLY A 592 20.58 5.15 -3.54
C GLY A 592 21.49 4.03 -4.02
N ALA A 593 22.76 4.38 -4.24
CA ALA A 593 23.80 3.43 -4.57
C ALA A 593 24.52 2.99 -3.29
N ARG A 594 24.63 1.68 -3.08
CA ARG A 594 25.45 1.08 -2.02
C ARG A 594 26.56 0.27 -2.67
N LEU A 595 27.78 0.45 -2.20
CA LEU A 595 28.93 -0.26 -2.75
C LEU A 595 29.17 -1.57 -2.00
N VAL A 596 29.52 -2.59 -2.75
CA VAL A 596 30.05 -3.86 -2.25
C VAL A 596 31.44 -4.00 -2.86
N ARG A 597 32.48 -4.30 -2.08
CA ARG A 597 33.80 -4.59 -2.66
C ARG A 597 33.65 -5.74 -3.66
N ASP A 598 34.28 -5.67 -4.84
CA ASP A 598 34.21 -6.77 -5.83
C ASP A 598 35.09 -7.96 -5.40
N GLU A 599 34.85 -8.43 -4.18
CA GLU A 599 35.56 -9.52 -3.55
C GLU A 599 34.63 -10.23 -2.54
N ILE A 600 34.70 -11.55 -2.53
CA ILE A 600 34.08 -12.43 -1.55
C ILE A 600 35.11 -13.43 -1.05
N VAL A 601 35.16 -13.66 0.25
CA VAL A 601 35.98 -14.71 0.86
C VAL A 601 35.10 -15.94 1.06
N ILE A 602 35.38 -17.04 0.37
CA ILE A 602 34.71 -18.34 0.51
C ILE A 602 35.76 -19.34 1.00
N ASP A 603 35.52 -20.00 2.14
CA ASP A 603 36.45 -20.98 2.74
C ASP A 603 37.91 -20.48 2.84
N GLY A 604 38.09 -19.18 3.12
CA GLY A 604 39.39 -18.52 3.24
C GLY A 604 40.04 -18.10 1.92
N GLN A 605 39.44 -18.41 0.77
CA GLN A 605 39.92 -18.00 -0.55
C GLN A 605 39.15 -16.77 -1.07
N ARG A 606 39.87 -15.82 -1.69
CA ARG A 606 39.29 -14.62 -2.29
C ARG A 606 38.85 -14.90 -3.73
N HIS A 607 37.65 -14.49 -4.06
CA HIS A 607 37.08 -14.53 -5.41
C HIS A 607 36.46 -13.19 -5.76
N LYS A 608 36.39 -12.83 -7.05
CA LYS A 608 35.60 -11.66 -7.48
C LYS A 608 34.12 -12.00 -7.52
N ILE A 609 33.29 -11.07 -7.04
CA ILE A 609 31.83 -11.23 -7.11
C ILE A 609 31.39 -11.23 -8.58
N THR A 610 31.97 -10.36 -9.41
CA THR A 610 31.70 -10.28 -10.85
C THR A 610 32.02 -11.58 -11.61
N ASP A 611 33.06 -12.32 -11.22
CA ASP A 611 33.38 -13.63 -11.80
C ASP A 611 32.33 -14.68 -11.37
N LEU A 612 31.96 -14.70 -10.08
CA LEU A 612 30.95 -15.63 -9.58
C LEU A 612 29.56 -15.37 -10.17
N LEU A 613 29.20 -14.11 -10.40
CA LEU A 613 27.93 -13.74 -11.01
C LEU A 613 27.79 -14.31 -12.43
N GLN A 614 28.89 -14.55 -13.15
CA GLN A 614 28.86 -15.11 -14.50
C GLN A 614 28.95 -16.65 -14.52
N ASP A 615 29.24 -17.28 -13.37
CA ASP A 615 29.45 -18.72 -13.26
C ASP A 615 28.16 -19.45 -12.86
N ALA A 616 27.60 -20.26 -13.77
CA ALA A 616 26.39 -21.05 -13.52
C ALA A 616 26.42 -21.94 -12.28
N ALA A 617 27.58 -22.49 -11.91
CA ALA A 617 27.70 -23.37 -10.75
C ALA A 617 27.83 -22.58 -9.43
N ARG A 618 28.33 -21.34 -9.48
CA ARG A 618 28.68 -20.57 -8.29
C ARG A 618 27.85 -19.30 -8.08
N ALA A 619 27.11 -18.83 -9.08
CA ALA A 619 26.29 -17.61 -9.02
C ALA A 619 25.30 -17.63 -7.87
N ALA A 620 24.80 -18.81 -7.46
CA ALA A 620 23.85 -18.98 -6.38
C ALA A 620 24.28 -18.34 -5.04
N ILE A 621 25.59 -18.20 -4.79
CA ILE A 621 26.10 -17.56 -3.55
C ILE A 621 25.94 -16.04 -3.57
N VAL A 622 25.87 -15.40 -4.74
CA VAL A 622 25.78 -13.94 -4.91
C VAL A 622 24.57 -13.48 -5.71
N SER A 623 23.78 -14.38 -6.30
CA SER A 623 22.57 -14.11 -7.08
C SER A 623 21.57 -15.23 -6.86
N ASP A 624 20.29 -14.89 -6.76
CA ASP A 624 19.18 -15.84 -6.75
C ASP A 624 18.37 -15.81 -8.05
N GLU A 625 18.89 -15.12 -9.08
CA GLU A 625 18.39 -15.11 -10.46
C GLU A 625 19.20 -16.07 -11.36
N GLY A 626 20.16 -16.81 -10.79
CA GLY A 626 21.19 -17.53 -11.54
C GLY A 626 22.29 -16.58 -12.04
N PRO A 627 23.04 -16.95 -13.09
CA PRO A 627 24.06 -16.10 -13.67
C PRO A 627 23.52 -14.77 -14.18
N ILE A 628 24.32 -13.71 -14.01
CA ILE A 628 24.11 -12.38 -14.58
C ILE A 628 25.33 -12.04 -15.42
N ALA A 629 25.14 -11.94 -16.73
CA ALA A 629 26.21 -11.76 -17.70
C ALA A 629 25.82 -10.78 -18.82
N PRO A 630 26.53 -9.64 -18.98
CA PRO A 630 27.57 -9.12 -18.08
C PRO A 630 26.97 -8.57 -16.76
N PRO A 631 27.63 -8.71 -15.60
CA PRO A 631 27.11 -8.28 -14.30
C PRO A 631 27.25 -6.76 -14.09
N ARG A 632 26.67 -5.96 -14.98
CA ARG A 632 26.80 -4.50 -14.96
C ARG A 632 25.69 -3.79 -15.72
N TYR A 633 25.50 -2.51 -15.39
CA TYR A 633 24.72 -1.61 -16.24
C TYR A 633 25.49 -1.23 -17.51
N PRO A 634 24.79 -1.05 -18.66
CA PRO A 634 25.40 -0.52 -19.87
C PRO A 634 25.89 0.92 -19.67
N LEU A 635 27.15 1.17 -20.01
CA LEU A 635 27.77 2.49 -20.05
C LEU A 635 27.80 2.99 -21.50
N ALA A 636 26.65 3.24 -22.11
CA ALA A 636 26.63 3.84 -23.44
C ALA A 636 26.81 5.36 -23.33
N ASP A 637 27.71 5.94 -24.13
CA ASP A 637 27.71 7.37 -24.41
C ASP A 637 26.43 7.67 -25.21
N ARG A 638 25.50 8.43 -24.64
CA ARG A 638 24.32 8.95 -25.35
C ARG A 638 24.35 10.46 -25.38
#